data_AF-A0A3S8VJE9-F1
#
_entry.id   AF-A0A3S8VJE9-F1
#
_cell.length_a   1.000
_cell.length_b   1.000
_cell.length_c   1.000
_cell.angle_alpha   90.00
_cell.angle_beta   90.00
_cell.angle_gamma   90.00
#
_symmetry.space_group_name_H-M   'P 1'
#
loop_
_entity.id
_entity.type
_entity.pdbx_description
1 polymer ?
#
loop_
_entity_poly.entity_id
_entity_poly.type
_entity_poly.pdbx_seq_one_letter_code
_entity_poly.pdbx_strand_id
1 'polypeptide(L)'
;MRPGAALLTALAALLALVLLVPAAPAPAAPAGPAGTGPSPAAGSWTVTAPGGRSAATLERLDDGALRLSVSRDGRTVLRPAPVGITAAHGDFTRGLTLRGTGSRRIAERYDTVVGKRLHHRADAVEHTFRFENADGGRMTLLVRADDDGIAYRYVLPHEGPVTVTAEASAFAPPPDATAWLAPYGVTYAQRPFEAAVAGVPDGAYAYPPLFRTAPGTYALVTEADADGRYGGTRLTRRDGAFAVTLPDAGGETAPGPLATPWRVAVVGDLAGIVESDLVQDLAPPSRVADTSWIEPGAAAWSWWSDSASPHSLAAQKEYVDQAVRQGWEYVLVDEGWDAAWVPGLVAYARARGVGVWLWSRWNDLETQEQRDAKLPLWKSWGISGVKLDFMDSDSQERLAWYDAVLADTARLRLLVNFHGATLPRGIERTWPHVLTVEAVAGAELYKIDPKRIGPDVNATYPFTRNAVGTMDYTPVTFSAADRHTSDAHELALAVVYESGVQHFADSPESYARHPEAEDLLASVPAVWDETRLLDGEPGERAVLARRSGDAWYLGGIAAGNRAQTVDFRLGMLPPGRHLLELFRDTDTDTDGGRGGIAVERRTVARGDRLAVPLAADGGFAARVCPARTGRTTCGRGPTDARLTADPDGVLAAPGRTVPVTAGFTAPPDAPARNVVLDAVAPDGWRLSAPDGPTRARTLPPGRTLTATWRATPPSGAALRSYEVVTRARYDAVDVPREHARRLLVDPAEVVLPPPGLSHVEADAGHALTLSWIHASATSAYVEWRREGDAEWSRTDAAFDGVRHRATVGPFEEGLVDLEYRIVAGDDVSPAYTARLVDPAAVTVVDDGAAGHTENGRWLGSSVTGWDGGRTRYTGTAGDTATWRAELPDGLYEVAAYVPAHDNSTAAASYAVGERTTGVDQRAAGGTWAGLGRHRPDAGALAVRLTAGPGFTRADAVRFIRVD
;
A
#
# COMPACT_ATOMS: atom_id res chain seq x y z
N MET A 1 -46.55 -47.94 11.10
CA MET A 1 -47.91 -48.08 11.69
C MET A 1 -48.95 -47.82 10.58
N ARG A 2 -50.25 -48.10 10.78
CA ARG A 2 -51.28 -48.10 9.72
C ARG A 2 -52.16 -46.81 9.68
N PRO A 3 -52.97 -46.58 8.62
CA PRO A 3 -53.39 -45.24 8.17
C PRO A 3 -54.93 -45.02 8.10
N GLY A 4 -55.38 -43.96 7.44
CA GLY A 4 -56.69 -43.85 6.75
C GLY A 4 -56.55 -43.00 5.47
N ALA A 5 -57.18 -43.22 4.30
CA ALA A 5 -58.24 -44.11 3.77
C ALA A 5 -59.65 -43.46 3.56
N ALA A 6 -60.39 -44.01 2.57
CA ALA A 6 -61.67 -43.55 1.97
C ALA A 6 -61.56 -42.31 1.04
N LEU A 7 -61.94 -42.30 -0.27
CA LEU A 7 -62.52 -43.27 -1.23
C LEU A 7 -64.07 -43.39 -1.30
N LEU A 8 -64.67 -42.63 -2.24
CA LEU A 8 -65.92 -42.85 -3.02
C LEU A 8 -65.73 -42.13 -4.40
N THR A 9 -66.32 -42.38 -5.58
CA THR A 9 -67.50 -43.12 -6.14
C THR A 9 -68.87 -42.39 -6.13
N ALA A 10 -69.73 -42.40 -7.17
CA ALA A 10 -69.59 -42.70 -8.62
C ALA A 10 -70.86 -42.26 -9.43
N LEU A 11 -70.80 -42.35 -10.78
CA LEU A 11 -71.90 -42.62 -11.74
C LEU A 11 -72.81 -41.49 -12.33
N ALA A 12 -73.45 -41.86 -13.46
CA ALA A 12 -74.56 -41.24 -14.25
C ALA A 12 -74.22 -40.27 -15.43
N ALA A 13 -75.05 -40.24 -16.50
CA ALA A 13 -75.09 -41.15 -17.67
C ALA A 13 -76.17 -40.69 -18.72
N LEU A 14 -76.21 -41.30 -19.94
CA LEU A 14 -77.13 -41.05 -21.09
C LEU A 14 -76.98 -39.66 -21.78
N LEU A 15 -77.23 -39.41 -23.09
CA LEU A 15 -77.33 -40.15 -24.40
C LEU A 15 -77.06 -39.08 -25.54
N ALA A 16 -77.23 -39.15 -26.88
CA ALA A 16 -77.78 -40.04 -27.93
C ALA A 16 -77.13 -39.65 -29.31
N LEU A 17 -76.74 -40.56 -30.23
CA LEU A 17 -77.51 -41.30 -31.27
C LEU A 17 -77.82 -40.45 -32.55
N VAL A 18 -76.94 -40.35 -33.59
CA VAL A 18 -76.58 -41.30 -34.70
C VAL A 18 -77.15 -40.89 -36.08
N LEU A 19 -76.33 -41.00 -37.15
CA LEU A 19 -76.58 -41.45 -38.56
C LEU A 19 -75.25 -41.22 -39.35
N LEU A 20 -74.50 -42.21 -39.87
CA LEU A 20 -74.72 -43.12 -41.04
C LEU A 20 -74.77 -42.37 -42.40
N VAL A 21 -74.09 -42.77 -43.49
CA VAL A 21 -73.47 -44.05 -43.96
C VAL A 21 -72.15 -43.79 -44.78
N PRO A 22 -71.43 -44.78 -45.39
CA PRO A 22 -69.98 -44.67 -45.70
C PRO A 22 -69.54 -44.64 -47.18
N ALA A 23 -68.23 -44.52 -47.43
CA ALA A 23 -67.56 -44.94 -48.68
C ALA A 23 -66.07 -45.32 -48.44
N ALA A 24 -65.50 -46.15 -49.32
CA ALA A 24 -64.08 -46.54 -49.40
C ALA A 24 -63.75 -47.02 -50.84
N PRO A 25 -62.49 -47.32 -51.19
CA PRO A 25 -61.30 -46.45 -51.14
C PRO A 25 -60.67 -46.27 -52.56
N ALA A 26 -59.75 -45.31 -52.72
CA ALA A 26 -58.98 -45.08 -53.95
C ALA A 26 -57.53 -44.63 -53.64
N PRO A 27 -56.55 -44.83 -54.55
CA PRO A 27 -55.12 -44.87 -54.21
C PRO A 27 -54.40 -43.51 -54.19
N ALA A 28 -53.15 -43.53 -53.72
CA ALA A 28 -52.29 -42.36 -53.51
C ALA A 28 -51.77 -41.69 -54.80
N ALA A 29 -51.43 -40.41 -54.67
CA ALA A 29 -50.69 -39.58 -55.62
C ALA A 29 -49.47 -38.94 -54.91
N PRO A 30 -48.44 -38.46 -55.63
CA PRO A 30 -47.10 -38.29 -55.07
C PRO A 30 -46.92 -37.04 -54.19
N ALA A 31 -45.82 -37.03 -53.43
CA ALA A 31 -45.43 -35.94 -52.55
C ALA A 31 -45.21 -34.63 -53.33
N GLY A 32 -45.85 -33.56 -52.87
CA GLY A 32 -45.47 -32.18 -53.23
C GLY A 32 -44.16 -31.77 -52.55
N PRO A 33 -43.56 -30.64 -52.97
CA PRO A 33 -42.34 -30.12 -52.35
C PRO A 33 -42.57 -29.81 -50.85
N ALA A 34 -41.54 -30.01 -50.03
CA ALA A 34 -41.59 -29.69 -48.61
C ALA A 34 -41.94 -28.21 -48.42
N GLY A 35 -43.12 -27.94 -47.87
CA GLY A 35 -43.59 -26.58 -47.65
C GLY A 35 -42.72 -25.88 -46.62
N THR A 36 -42.09 -24.77 -47.01
CA THR A 36 -41.48 -23.83 -46.07
C THR A 36 -42.57 -23.32 -45.13
N GLY A 37 -42.53 -23.74 -43.87
CA GLY A 37 -43.41 -23.20 -42.84
C GLY A 37 -43.24 -21.68 -42.72
N PRO A 38 -44.26 -20.93 -42.29
CA PRO A 38 -44.14 -19.49 -42.13
C PRO A 38 -43.02 -19.19 -41.12
N SER A 39 -42.03 -18.39 -41.52
CA SER A 39 -40.97 -17.99 -40.58
C SER A 39 -41.61 -17.25 -39.40
N PRO A 40 -41.32 -17.62 -38.13
CA PRO A 40 -41.89 -16.93 -36.99
C PRO A 40 -41.39 -15.47 -36.98
N ALA A 41 -42.29 -14.54 -37.27
CA ALA A 41 -42.01 -13.13 -37.57
C ALA A 41 -41.11 -12.43 -36.52
N ALA A 42 -40.38 -11.40 -36.95
CA ALA A 42 -39.57 -10.56 -36.07
C ALA A 42 -40.34 -10.06 -34.83
N GLY A 43 -39.62 -9.87 -33.72
CA GLY A 43 -40.17 -9.43 -32.45
C GLY A 43 -39.21 -8.50 -31.70
N SER A 44 -39.75 -7.65 -30.82
CA SER A 44 -38.97 -6.68 -30.04
C SER A 44 -39.53 -6.56 -28.62
N TRP A 45 -38.65 -6.49 -27.63
CA TRP A 45 -38.98 -6.41 -26.21
C TRP A 45 -38.05 -5.44 -25.49
N THR A 46 -38.61 -4.47 -24.77
CA THR A 46 -37.85 -3.52 -23.95
C THR A 46 -37.89 -3.93 -22.47
N VAL A 47 -36.73 -3.92 -21.83
CA VAL A 47 -36.51 -4.15 -20.40
C VAL A 47 -36.02 -2.84 -19.79
N THR A 48 -36.86 -2.21 -18.98
CA THR A 48 -36.62 -0.88 -18.40
C THR A 48 -36.31 -0.99 -16.90
N ALA A 49 -35.36 -0.19 -16.43
CA ALA A 49 -35.00 -0.07 -15.01
C ALA A 49 -36.14 0.50 -14.14
N PRO A 50 -36.14 0.29 -12.81
CA PRO A 50 -37.24 0.72 -11.93
C PRO A 50 -37.52 2.23 -11.88
N GLY A 51 -36.50 3.09 -11.99
CA GLY A 51 -36.65 4.55 -12.12
C GLY A 51 -36.82 5.04 -13.55
N GLY A 52 -36.76 4.15 -14.54
CA GLY A 52 -37.03 4.46 -15.95
C GLY A 52 -35.86 5.08 -16.72
N ARG A 53 -34.68 5.23 -16.12
CA ARG A 53 -33.55 5.94 -16.77
C ARG A 53 -32.84 5.12 -17.83
N SER A 54 -32.62 3.83 -17.57
CA SER A 54 -31.92 2.93 -18.50
C SER A 54 -32.87 1.85 -19.01
N ALA A 55 -32.75 1.51 -20.29
CA ALA A 55 -33.52 0.43 -20.89
C ALA A 55 -32.73 -0.32 -21.97
N ALA A 56 -32.86 -1.64 -21.97
CA ALA A 56 -32.36 -2.54 -23.01
C ALA A 56 -33.50 -2.92 -23.96
N THR A 57 -33.29 -2.85 -25.27
CA THR A 57 -34.24 -3.40 -26.26
C THR A 57 -33.61 -4.60 -26.95
N LEU A 58 -34.24 -5.76 -26.77
CA LEU A 58 -33.91 -7.02 -27.43
C LEU A 58 -34.77 -7.16 -28.68
N GLU A 59 -34.13 -7.29 -29.83
CA GLU A 59 -34.74 -7.55 -31.13
C GLU A 59 -34.46 -9.01 -31.53
N ARG A 60 -35.46 -9.67 -32.12
CA ARG A 60 -35.31 -10.96 -32.81
C ARG A 60 -35.65 -10.76 -34.28
N LEU A 61 -34.71 -11.09 -35.16
CA LEU A 61 -34.82 -10.93 -36.61
C LEU A 61 -35.59 -12.09 -37.26
N ASP A 62 -35.92 -11.96 -38.55
CA ASP A 62 -36.66 -12.98 -39.31
C ASP A 62 -35.88 -14.28 -39.58
N ASP A 63 -34.54 -14.26 -39.44
CA ASP A 63 -33.68 -15.45 -39.42
C ASP A 63 -33.51 -16.06 -38.01
N GLY A 64 -34.21 -15.51 -37.01
CA GLY A 64 -34.13 -15.92 -35.62
C GLY A 64 -32.85 -15.51 -34.89
N ALA A 65 -31.97 -14.70 -35.50
CA ALA A 65 -30.86 -14.07 -34.77
C ALA A 65 -31.37 -13.01 -33.78
N LEU A 66 -30.60 -12.76 -32.72
CA LEU A 66 -30.93 -11.74 -31.71
C LEU A 66 -29.97 -10.55 -31.79
N ARG A 67 -30.49 -9.36 -31.48
CA ARG A 67 -29.69 -8.14 -31.24
C ARG A 67 -30.16 -7.45 -29.96
N LEU A 68 -29.23 -6.87 -29.22
CA LEU A 68 -29.52 -6.05 -28.05
C LEU A 68 -28.99 -4.62 -28.27
N SER A 69 -29.77 -3.64 -27.85
CA SER A 69 -29.40 -2.22 -27.81
C SER A 69 -29.59 -1.67 -26.39
N VAL A 70 -28.82 -0.64 -26.04
CA VAL A 70 -28.91 0.03 -24.73
C VAL A 70 -29.27 1.48 -24.93
N SER A 71 -30.20 1.98 -24.11
CA SER A 71 -30.66 3.37 -24.14
C SER A 71 -30.67 3.98 -22.74
N ARG A 72 -30.47 5.31 -22.67
CA ARG A 72 -30.57 6.11 -21.45
C ARG A 72 -31.41 7.36 -21.71
N ASP A 73 -32.33 7.67 -20.80
CA ASP A 73 -33.27 8.78 -20.85
C ASP A 73 -33.95 8.93 -22.24
N GLY A 74 -34.32 7.78 -22.84
CA GLY A 74 -34.98 7.68 -24.14
C GLY A 74 -34.08 7.75 -25.39
N ARG A 75 -32.75 7.86 -25.23
CA ARG A 75 -31.78 7.92 -26.35
C ARG A 75 -30.94 6.65 -26.43
N THR A 76 -30.70 6.14 -27.64
CA THR A 76 -29.79 5.01 -27.86
C THR A 76 -28.36 5.40 -27.52
N VAL A 77 -27.76 4.66 -26.59
CA VAL A 77 -26.36 4.82 -26.13
C VAL A 77 -25.48 3.78 -26.82
N LEU A 78 -25.93 2.53 -26.89
CA LEU A 78 -25.30 1.47 -27.70
C LEU A 78 -26.29 0.98 -28.75
N ARG A 79 -25.86 1.00 -30.01
CA ARG A 79 -26.65 0.57 -31.18
C ARG A 79 -26.98 -0.94 -31.11
N PRO A 80 -28.02 -1.43 -31.80
CA PRO A 80 -28.32 -2.86 -31.88
C PRO A 80 -27.11 -3.68 -32.35
N ALA A 81 -26.58 -4.51 -31.45
CA ALA A 81 -25.45 -5.39 -31.67
C ALA A 81 -25.87 -6.86 -31.45
N PRO A 82 -25.27 -7.85 -32.13
CA PRO A 82 -25.67 -9.24 -31.96
C PRO A 82 -25.52 -9.74 -30.52
N VAL A 83 -26.43 -10.62 -30.12
CA VAL A 83 -26.30 -11.47 -28.92
C VAL A 83 -26.65 -12.91 -29.30
N GLY A 84 -25.92 -13.87 -28.75
CA GLY A 84 -25.98 -15.28 -29.11
C GLY A 84 -24.73 -16.01 -28.65
N ILE A 85 -24.81 -17.34 -28.56
CA ILE A 85 -23.75 -18.19 -28.03
C ILE A 85 -23.74 -19.53 -28.78
N THR A 86 -22.57 -20.14 -28.95
CA THR A 86 -22.44 -21.45 -29.59
C THR A 86 -21.75 -22.40 -28.63
N ALA A 87 -22.36 -23.56 -28.41
CA ALA A 87 -21.85 -24.61 -27.53
C ALA A 87 -21.69 -25.93 -28.30
N ALA A 88 -20.89 -26.85 -27.78
CA ALA A 88 -20.68 -28.18 -28.37
C ALA A 88 -21.99 -29.01 -28.51
N HIS A 89 -23.05 -28.64 -27.79
CA HIS A 89 -24.38 -29.27 -27.85
C HIS A 89 -25.42 -28.46 -28.66
N GLY A 90 -25.05 -27.33 -29.29
CA GLY A 90 -25.97 -26.55 -30.12
C GLY A 90 -25.50 -25.11 -30.41
N ASP A 91 -25.87 -24.60 -31.59
CA ASP A 91 -25.76 -23.18 -31.93
C ASP A 91 -27.02 -22.43 -31.47
N PHE A 92 -26.82 -21.27 -30.84
CA PHE A 92 -27.85 -20.35 -30.38
C PHE A 92 -27.61 -18.91 -30.88
N THR A 93 -26.93 -18.76 -32.01
CA THR A 93 -26.74 -17.45 -32.66
C THR A 93 -27.85 -17.08 -33.66
N ARG A 94 -28.53 -18.07 -34.24
CA ARG A 94 -29.63 -17.90 -35.22
C ARG A 94 -30.70 -18.98 -35.08
N GLY A 95 -31.78 -18.88 -35.87
CA GLY A 95 -32.85 -19.87 -35.90
C GLY A 95 -33.67 -19.97 -34.61
N LEU A 96 -33.45 -19.07 -33.64
CA LEU A 96 -34.08 -19.14 -32.34
C LEU A 96 -35.58 -18.86 -32.44
N THR A 97 -36.37 -19.67 -31.73
CA THR A 97 -37.79 -19.42 -31.48
C THR A 97 -37.98 -19.13 -29.99
N LEU A 98 -38.68 -18.03 -29.68
CA LEU A 98 -39.04 -17.70 -28.31
C LEU A 98 -40.09 -18.70 -27.79
N ARG A 99 -39.78 -19.39 -26.69
CA ARG A 99 -40.67 -20.34 -26.01
C ARG A 99 -41.39 -19.73 -24.80
N GLY A 100 -40.89 -18.62 -24.26
CA GLY A 100 -41.60 -17.86 -23.22
C GLY A 100 -40.71 -16.85 -22.49
N THR A 101 -41.33 -15.89 -21.81
CA THR A 101 -40.66 -14.82 -21.08
C THR A 101 -40.94 -14.87 -19.57
N GLY A 102 -40.46 -13.88 -18.82
CA GLY A 102 -40.79 -13.65 -17.42
C GLY A 102 -39.98 -12.47 -16.87
N SER A 103 -40.46 -11.82 -15.82
CA SER A 103 -39.79 -10.68 -15.19
C SER A 103 -39.83 -10.79 -13.68
N ARG A 104 -38.78 -10.34 -13.00
CA ARG A 104 -38.77 -10.10 -11.55
C ARG A 104 -38.05 -8.79 -11.24
N ARG A 105 -38.42 -8.13 -10.13
CA ARG A 105 -37.61 -7.07 -9.55
C ARG A 105 -36.54 -7.70 -8.65
N ILE A 106 -35.32 -7.23 -8.78
CA ILE A 106 -34.23 -7.42 -7.82
C ILE A 106 -34.24 -6.19 -6.93
N ALA A 107 -34.31 -6.38 -5.61
CA ALA A 107 -34.24 -5.31 -4.63
C ALA A 107 -33.45 -5.84 -3.44
N GLU A 108 -32.17 -5.54 -3.38
CA GLU A 108 -31.23 -6.05 -2.39
C GLU A 108 -30.65 -4.90 -1.54
N ARG A 109 -30.15 -5.25 -0.36
CA ARG A 109 -29.24 -4.42 0.43
C ARG A 109 -28.19 -5.35 0.99
N TYR A 110 -26.93 -5.00 0.81
CA TYR A 110 -25.78 -5.75 1.31
C TYR A 110 -24.68 -4.76 1.69
N ASP A 111 -23.81 -5.21 2.59
CA ASP A 111 -22.65 -4.46 3.03
C ASP A 111 -21.38 -5.16 2.51
N THR A 112 -20.36 -4.38 2.17
CA THR A 112 -19.02 -4.83 1.81
C THR A 112 -18.02 -4.43 2.91
N VAL A 113 -16.77 -4.87 2.79
CA VAL A 113 -15.67 -4.43 3.67
C VAL A 113 -14.58 -3.65 2.93
N VAL A 114 -14.62 -3.63 1.60
CA VAL A 114 -13.76 -2.81 0.73
C VAL A 114 -14.61 -2.16 -0.37
N GLY A 115 -14.11 -1.08 -0.96
CA GLY A 115 -14.76 -0.39 -2.06
C GLY A 115 -14.93 1.12 -1.86
N LYS A 116 -15.34 1.77 -2.95
CA LYS A 116 -15.74 3.19 -3.04
C LYS A 116 -17.02 3.55 -2.26
N ARG A 117 -17.74 2.56 -1.72
CA ARG A 117 -18.94 2.62 -0.89
C ARG A 117 -19.01 1.31 -0.10
N LEU A 118 -19.36 1.33 1.19
CA LEU A 118 -19.53 0.12 2.02
C LEU A 118 -20.98 -0.39 2.13
N HIS A 119 -21.97 0.47 1.87
CA HIS A 119 -23.40 0.17 2.04
C HIS A 119 -24.15 0.26 0.70
N HIS A 120 -24.55 -0.89 0.15
CA HIS A 120 -25.08 -0.99 -1.22
C HIS A 120 -26.60 -1.22 -1.29
N ARG A 121 -27.19 -0.96 -2.46
CA ARG A 121 -28.59 -1.24 -2.77
C ARG A 121 -28.83 -1.42 -4.28
N ALA A 122 -28.76 -2.66 -4.74
CA ALA A 122 -29.26 -3.05 -6.06
C ALA A 122 -30.78 -2.83 -6.17
N ASP A 123 -31.26 -2.20 -7.24
CA ASP A 123 -32.69 -2.04 -7.51
C ASP A 123 -32.99 -2.08 -9.01
N ALA A 124 -33.16 -3.30 -9.52
CA ALA A 124 -33.17 -3.60 -10.96
C ALA A 124 -34.39 -4.43 -11.39
N VAL A 125 -34.68 -4.43 -12.69
CA VAL A 125 -35.59 -5.41 -13.33
C VAL A 125 -34.78 -6.47 -14.04
N GLU A 126 -35.00 -7.74 -13.71
CA GLU A 126 -34.41 -8.88 -14.40
C GLU A 126 -35.48 -9.59 -15.26
N HIS A 127 -35.28 -9.55 -16.57
CA HIS A 127 -36.12 -10.23 -17.56
C HIS A 127 -35.46 -11.53 -18.02
N THR A 128 -36.28 -12.57 -18.18
CA THR A 128 -35.88 -13.90 -18.65
C THR A 128 -36.49 -14.17 -20.02
N PHE A 129 -35.69 -14.39 -21.04
CA PHE A 129 -36.14 -14.81 -22.38
C PHE A 129 -35.69 -16.26 -22.63
N ARG A 130 -36.63 -17.19 -22.80
CA ARG A 130 -36.33 -18.61 -23.06
C ARG A 130 -36.48 -18.91 -24.54
N PHE A 131 -35.39 -19.30 -25.17
CA PHE A 131 -35.31 -19.63 -26.58
C PHE A 131 -35.01 -21.11 -26.80
N GLU A 132 -35.35 -21.57 -27.99
CA GLU A 132 -35.05 -22.91 -28.50
C GLU A 132 -34.57 -22.79 -29.95
N ASN A 133 -33.53 -23.53 -30.32
CA ASN A 133 -33.01 -23.56 -31.69
C ASN A 133 -33.76 -24.60 -32.54
N ALA A 134 -33.38 -24.74 -33.82
CA ALA A 134 -34.04 -25.65 -34.76
C ALA A 134 -33.97 -27.14 -34.32
N ASP A 135 -32.94 -27.52 -33.58
CA ASP A 135 -32.67 -28.90 -33.14
C ASP A 135 -33.29 -29.24 -31.76
N GLY A 136 -34.07 -28.32 -31.17
CA GLY A 136 -34.68 -28.48 -29.84
C GLY A 136 -33.74 -28.21 -28.67
N GLY A 137 -32.50 -27.77 -28.95
CA GLY A 137 -31.59 -27.24 -27.94
C GLY A 137 -32.15 -25.95 -27.34
N ARG A 138 -31.92 -25.72 -26.04
CA ARG A 138 -32.52 -24.59 -25.30
C ARG A 138 -31.45 -23.64 -24.77
N MET A 139 -31.73 -22.34 -24.84
CA MET A 139 -30.90 -21.27 -24.29
C MET A 139 -31.81 -20.26 -23.58
N THR A 140 -31.41 -19.79 -22.40
CA THR A 140 -32.05 -18.65 -21.75
C THR A 140 -31.15 -17.43 -21.81
N LEU A 141 -31.67 -16.29 -22.25
CA LEU A 141 -31.01 -14.99 -22.10
C LEU A 141 -31.64 -14.28 -20.89
N LEU A 142 -30.81 -13.94 -19.91
CA LEU A 142 -31.18 -13.06 -18.80
C LEU A 142 -30.72 -11.64 -19.15
N VAL A 143 -31.60 -10.65 -18.96
CA VAL A 143 -31.29 -9.22 -19.12
C VAL A 143 -31.69 -8.50 -17.84
N ARG A 144 -30.73 -7.85 -17.17
CA ARG A 144 -30.95 -6.99 -16.00
C ARG A 144 -30.84 -5.53 -16.41
N ALA A 145 -31.82 -4.72 -16.03
CA ALA A 145 -31.83 -3.27 -16.20
C ALA A 145 -31.89 -2.61 -14.82
N ASP A 146 -30.83 -1.90 -14.46
CA ASP A 146 -30.72 -1.00 -13.31
C ASP A 146 -30.67 0.45 -13.84
N ASP A 147 -30.98 1.47 -13.02
CA ASP A 147 -30.90 2.86 -13.47
C ASP A 147 -29.45 3.28 -13.77
N ASP A 148 -28.45 2.58 -13.23
CA ASP A 148 -27.04 2.74 -13.60
C ASP A 148 -26.67 2.09 -14.95
N GLY A 149 -27.43 1.10 -15.43
CA GLY A 149 -27.18 0.49 -16.74
C GLY A 149 -27.73 -0.92 -16.94
N ILE A 150 -27.18 -1.57 -17.96
CA ILE A 150 -27.69 -2.85 -18.48
C ILE A 150 -26.64 -3.94 -18.32
N ALA A 151 -27.09 -5.13 -17.94
CA ALA A 151 -26.30 -6.35 -18.03
C ALA A 151 -27.09 -7.50 -18.64
N TYR A 152 -26.41 -8.44 -19.31
CA TYR A 152 -27.04 -9.68 -19.78
C TYR A 152 -26.12 -10.88 -19.64
N ARG A 153 -26.70 -12.09 -19.59
CA ARG A 153 -25.96 -13.35 -19.63
C ARG A 153 -26.77 -14.50 -20.20
N TYR A 154 -26.07 -15.53 -20.66
CA TYR A 154 -26.67 -16.76 -21.16
C TYR A 154 -26.76 -17.79 -20.03
N VAL A 155 -27.81 -18.60 -20.04
CA VAL A 155 -27.93 -19.81 -19.23
C VAL A 155 -28.30 -20.98 -20.14
N LEU A 156 -27.45 -22.00 -20.15
CA LEU A 156 -27.54 -23.22 -20.95
C LEU A 156 -28.00 -24.37 -20.03
N PRO A 157 -29.31 -24.73 -20.04
CA PRO A 157 -29.92 -25.66 -19.10
C PRO A 157 -29.68 -27.14 -19.49
N HIS A 158 -28.47 -27.47 -19.92
CA HIS A 158 -28.03 -28.83 -20.19
C HIS A 158 -27.59 -29.51 -18.89
N GLU A 159 -27.84 -30.81 -18.73
CA GLU A 159 -27.54 -31.56 -17.50
C GLU A 159 -26.14 -32.23 -17.51
N GLY A 160 -25.54 -32.37 -18.69
CA GLY A 160 -24.14 -32.82 -18.84
C GLY A 160 -23.14 -31.66 -18.83
N PRO A 161 -21.85 -31.92 -19.10
CA PRO A 161 -20.86 -30.88 -19.32
C PRO A 161 -21.26 -29.94 -20.47
N VAL A 162 -21.01 -28.64 -20.29
CA VAL A 162 -21.25 -27.61 -21.29
C VAL A 162 -19.92 -27.00 -21.70
N THR A 163 -19.51 -27.23 -22.94
CA THR A 163 -18.42 -26.51 -23.61
C THR A 163 -19.01 -25.40 -24.48
N VAL A 164 -18.70 -24.14 -24.18
CA VAL A 164 -19.00 -22.98 -25.04
C VAL A 164 -17.81 -22.73 -25.95
N THR A 165 -18.02 -22.79 -27.27
CA THR A 165 -16.96 -22.69 -28.28
C THR A 165 -16.88 -21.32 -28.94
N ALA A 166 -17.96 -20.52 -28.89
CA ALA A 166 -17.96 -19.14 -29.35
C ALA A 166 -19.06 -18.32 -28.67
N GLU A 167 -18.86 -17.01 -28.60
CA GLU A 167 -19.87 -16.03 -28.20
C GLU A 167 -20.05 -15.00 -29.33
N ALA A 168 -21.29 -14.72 -29.73
CA ALA A 168 -21.60 -13.76 -30.80
C ALA A 168 -21.92 -12.36 -30.26
N SER A 169 -21.96 -12.21 -28.93
CA SER A 169 -22.12 -10.93 -28.21
C SER A 169 -21.20 -9.84 -28.76
N ALA A 170 -21.74 -8.65 -29.00
CA ALA A 170 -20.93 -7.47 -29.28
C ALA A 170 -21.53 -6.20 -28.66
N PHE A 171 -20.71 -5.15 -28.59
CA PHE A 171 -21.10 -3.80 -28.20
C PHE A 171 -20.84 -2.83 -29.38
N ALA A 172 -21.85 -2.04 -29.75
CA ALA A 172 -21.79 -1.15 -30.91
C ALA A 172 -22.03 0.33 -30.52
N PRO A 173 -21.03 1.02 -29.93
CA PRO A 173 -21.10 2.47 -29.71
C PRO A 173 -21.26 3.24 -31.03
N PRO A 174 -21.71 4.51 -31.02
CA PRO A 174 -21.75 5.36 -32.22
C PRO A 174 -20.35 5.48 -32.88
N PRO A 175 -20.23 5.46 -34.23
CA PRO A 175 -18.91 5.56 -34.89
C PRO A 175 -18.18 6.89 -34.62
N ASP A 176 -18.93 7.94 -34.31
CA ASP A 176 -18.51 9.29 -33.98
C ASP A 176 -18.26 9.51 -32.48
N ALA A 177 -18.51 8.52 -31.62
CA ALA A 177 -18.21 8.59 -30.19
C ALA A 177 -16.70 8.67 -29.93
N THR A 178 -16.29 9.44 -28.92
CA THR A 178 -14.94 9.34 -28.34
C THR A 178 -14.84 8.04 -27.54
N ALA A 179 -13.69 7.36 -27.61
CA ALA A 179 -13.38 6.16 -26.84
C ALA A 179 -12.05 6.34 -26.09
N TRP A 180 -12.01 5.95 -24.82
CA TRP A 180 -10.79 5.76 -24.04
C TRP A 180 -10.65 4.27 -23.72
N LEU A 181 -9.59 3.64 -24.23
CA LEU A 181 -9.40 2.20 -24.19
C LEU A 181 -7.93 1.81 -24.25
N ALA A 182 -7.58 0.64 -23.72
CA ALA A 182 -6.24 0.06 -23.79
C ALA A 182 -6.22 -1.18 -24.69
N PRO A 183 -5.16 -1.41 -25.49
CA PRO A 183 -4.94 -2.68 -26.18
C PRO A 183 -4.94 -3.84 -25.18
N TYR A 184 -5.40 -5.03 -25.58
CA TYR A 184 -5.39 -6.19 -24.70
C TYR A 184 -3.95 -6.69 -24.48
N GLY A 185 -3.48 -6.56 -23.24
CA GLY A 185 -2.40 -7.35 -22.67
C GLY A 185 -2.94 -8.07 -21.42
N VAL A 186 -2.46 -9.27 -21.13
CA VAL A 186 -3.09 -10.17 -20.15
C VAL A 186 -2.97 -9.71 -18.69
N THR A 187 -1.99 -8.86 -18.38
CA THR A 187 -1.86 -8.17 -17.08
C THR A 187 -2.64 -6.84 -17.02
N TYR A 188 -3.41 -6.51 -18.07
CA TYR A 188 -4.19 -5.27 -18.23
C TYR A 188 -3.36 -3.95 -18.20
N ALA A 189 -2.05 -4.03 -17.95
CA ALA A 189 -1.11 -2.91 -17.80
C ALA A 189 -0.69 -2.19 -19.11
N GLN A 190 -1.53 -2.20 -20.13
CA GLN A 190 -1.28 -1.49 -21.39
C GLN A 190 -1.72 -0.02 -21.28
N ARG A 191 -0.99 0.90 -21.94
CA ARG A 191 -1.33 2.32 -21.92
C ARG A 191 -2.71 2.53 -22.56
N PRO A 192 -3.67 3.20 -21.88
CA PRO A 192 -4.89 3.67 -22.54
C PRO A 192 -4.58 4.76 -23.57
N PHE A 193 -5.44 4.92 -24.57
CA PHE A 193 -5.40 6.02 -25.52
C PHE A 193 -6.82 6.53 -25.83
N GLU A 194 -6.92 7.76 -26.31
CA GLU A 194 -8.15 8.35 -26.83
C GLU A 194 -8.22 8.19 -28.37
N ALA A 195 -9.38 7.81 -28.90
CA ALA A 195 -9.68 7.88 -30.32
C ALA A 195 -11.20 8.00 -30.59
N ALA A 196 -11.60 8.49 -31.76
CA ALA A 196 -12.97 8.30 -32.24
C ALA A 196 -13.20 6.82 -32.61
N VAL A 197 -14.37 6.24 -32.31
CA VAL A 197 -14.69 4.81 -32.53
C VAL A 197 -14.45 4.34 -33.97
N ALA A 198 -14.68 5.20 -34.97
CA ALA A 198 -14.38 4.93 -36.38
C ALA A 198 -12.86 4.87 -36.70
N GLY A 199 -12.03 5.54 -35.91
CA GLY A 199 -10.57 5.55 -36.02
C GLY A 199 -9.84 4.56 -35.10
N VAL A 200 -10.55 3.91 -34.16
CA VAL A 200 -10.00 2.78 -33.37
C VAL A 200 -9.62 1.63 -34.32
N PRO A 201 -8.35 1.16 -34.32
CA PRO A 201 -7.92 0.02 -35.14
C PRO A 201 -8.71 -1.26 -34.86
N ASP A 202 -8.78 -2.16 -35.84
CA ASP A 202 -9.21 -3.53 -35.58
C ASP A 202 -8.10 -4.30 -34.84
N GLY A 203 -8.48 -5.00 -33.76
CA GLY A 203 -7.53 -5.57 -32.81
C GLY A 203 -8.20 -6.00 -31.50
N ALA A 204 -7.42 -6.50 -30.54
CA ALA A 204 -7.90 -6.89 -29.22
C ALA A 204 -7.73 -5.76 -28.18
N TYR A 205 -8.72 -5.58 -27.33
CA TYR A 205 -8.85 -4.50 -26.35
C TYR A 205 -9.26 -5.05 -24.98
N ALA A 206 -8.66 -4.51 -23.92
CA ALA A 206 -8.96 -4.88 -22.54
C ALA A 206 -10.28 -4.24 -22.07
N TYR A 207 -10.94 -4.88 -21.10
CA TYR A 207 -11.97 -4.22 -20.30
C TYR A 207 -11.32 -3.26 -19.27
N PRO A 208 -11.96 -2.13 -18.90
CA PRO A 208 -13.23 -1.63 -19.41
C PRO A 208 -13.05 -0.39 -20.33
N PRO A 209 -13.39 -0.43 -21.64
CA PRO A 209 -13.36 0.76 -22.47
C PRO A 209 -14.54 1.70 -22.16
N LEU A 210 -14.25 2.99 -22.11
CA LEU A 210 -15.22 4.07 -21.92
C LEU A 210 -15.53 4.74 -23.26
N PHE A 211 -16.80 4.97 -23.55
CA PHE A 211 -17.27 5.65 -24.75
C PHE A 211 -18.10 6.90 -24.39
N ARG A 212 -17.73 8.09 -24.88
CA ARG A 212 -18.60 9.28 -24.87
C ARG A 212 -19.54 9.22 -26.06
N THR A 213 -20.74 8.69 -25.84
CA THR A 213 -21.73 8.40 -26.91
C THR A 213 -22.57 9.63 -27.28
N ALA A 214 -22.65 10.64 -26.41
CA ALA A 214 -23.21 11.95 -26.68
C ALA A 214 -22.64 12.98 -25.68
N PRO A 215 -22.84 14.30 -25.86
CA PRO A 215 -22.43 15.31 -24.87
C PRO A 215 -23.02 15.01 -23.49
N GLY A 216 -22.16 14.76 -22.50
CA GLY A 216 -22.57 14.39 -21.14
C GLY A 216 -23.18 13.00 -21.00
N THR A 217 -23.08 12.11 -22.01
CA THR A 217 -23.57 10.71 -21.93
C THR A 217 -22.48 9.73 -22.35
N TYR A 218 -22.24 8.75 -21.50
CA TYR A 218 -21.16 7.80 -21.56
C TYR A 218 -21.66 6.35 -21.42
N ALA A 219 -20.87 5.41 -21.94
CA ALA A 219 -21.01 3.98 -21.70
C ALA A 219 -19.66 3.37 -21.30
N LEU A 220 -19.60 2.68 -20.16
CA LEU A 220 -18.46 1.89 -19.75
C LEU A 220 -18.80 0.40 -19.88
N VAL A 221 -18.03 -0.33 -20.69
CA VAL A 221 -18.31 -1.75 -21.01
C VAL A 221 -17.38 -2.67 -20.22
N THR A 222 -17.92 -3.70 -19.57
CA THR A 222 -17.14 -4.65 -18.74
C THR A 222 -17.85 -6.01 -18.59
N GLU A 223 -17.33 -6.89 -17.74
CA GLU A 223 -18.01 -8.11 -17.29
C GLU A 223 -17.98 -8.28 -15.75
N ALA A 224 -18.84 -9.16 -15.21
CA ALA A 224 -18.98 -9.46 -13.77
C ALA A 224 -19.44 -10.92 -13.53
N ASP A 225 -19.29 -11.48 -12.32
CA ASP A 225 -19.61 -12.91 -12.00
C ASP A 225 -18.81 -13.89 -12.87
N ALA A 226 -17.48 -13.71 -12.92
CA ALA A 226 -16.53 -14.64 -13.53
C ALA A 226 -15.76 -15.42 -12.46
N ASP A 227 -15.67 -16.73 -12.63
CA ASP A 227 -14.94 -17.67 -11.77
C ASP A 227 -14.55 -18.92 -12.59
N GLY A 228 -14.07 -20.01 -11.96
CA GLY A 228 -13.58 -21.21 -12.66
C GLY A 228 -14.57 -21.92 -13.60
N ARG A 229 -15.83 -21.48 -13.67
CA ARG A 229 -16.83 -21.94 -14.66
C ARG A 229 -16.66 -21.29 -16.04
N TYR A 230 -15.93 -20.18 -16.17
CA TYR A 230 -15.77 -19.43 -17.42
C TYR A 230 -14.59 -18.46 -17.36
N GLY A 231 -13.68 -18.52 -18.33
CA GLY A 231 -12.53 -17.62 -18.43
C GLY A 231 -12.91 -16.15 -18.62
N GLY A 232 -11.99 -15.25 -18.27
CA GLY A 232 -12.11 -13.81 -18.48
C GLY A 232 -12.14 -13.50 -19.98
N THR A 233 -13.18 -12.80 -20.44
CA THR A 233 -13.29 -12.43 -21.84
C THR A 233 -12.58 -11.11 -22.14
N ARG A 234 -12.36 -10.85 -23.42
CA ARG A 234 -11.82 -9.57 -23.94
C ARG A 234 -12.65 -9.10 -25.12
N LEU A 235 -12.42 -7.87 -25.58
CA LEU A 235 -13.09 -7.32 -26.75
C LEU A 235 -12.19 -7.40 -27.98
N THR A 236 -12.71 -7.91 -29.10
CA THR A 236 -12.08 -7.78 -30.42
C THR A 236 -12.87 -6.79 -31.26
N ARG A 237 -12.21 -5.71 -31.67
CA ARG A 237 -12.76 -4.68 -32.56
C ARG A 237 -12.73 -5.18 -34.01
N ARG A 238 -13.89 -5.16 -34.66
CA ARG A 238 -14.11 -5.50 -36.08
C ARG A 238 -15.36 -4.80 -36.61
N ASP A 239 -15.37 -4.37 -37.87
CA ASP A 239 -16.56 -3.86 -38.59
C ASP A 239 -17.39 -2.78 -37.84
N GLY A 240 -16.75 -1.95 -37.02
CA GLY A 240 -17.40 -0.89 -36.25
C GLY A 240 -18.12 -1.36 -34.97
N ALA A 241 -17.80 -2.56 -34.46
CA ALA A 241 -18.29 -3.11 -33.20
C ALA A 241 -17.16 -3.79 -32.40
N PHE A 242 -17.37 -3.95 -31.10
CA PHE A 242 -16.47 -4.63 -30.17
C PHE A 242 -17.09 -5.97 -29.78
N ALA A 243 -16.65 -7.06 -30.40
CA ALA A 243 -17.16 -8.41 -30.17
C ALA A 243 -16.49 -9.07 -28.95
N VAL A 244 -17.28 -9.76 -28.13
CA VAL A 244 -16.75 -10.56 -27.00
C VAL A 244 -15.93 -11.71 -27.56
N THR A 245 -14.77 -11.95 -26.96
CA THR A 245 -13.82 -12.97 -27.38
C THR A 245 -13.41 -13.79 -26.16
N LEU A 246 -13.58 -15.11 -26.26
CA LEU A 246 -13.18 -16.07 -25.23
C LEU A 246 -11.65 -16.07 -25.07
N PRO A 247 -11.11 -16.32 -23.87
CA PRO A 247 -9.68 -16.48 -23.67
C PRO A 247 -9.15 -17.74 -24.36
N ASP A 248 -9.82 -18.88 -24.16
CA ASP A 248 -9.30 -20.19 -24.51
C ASP A 248 -9.81 -20.70 -25.87
N ALA A 249 -8.87 -21.04 -26.76
CA ALA A 249 -9.16 -21.49 -28.12
C ALA A 249 -9.87 -22.86 -28.20
N GLY A 250 -9.90 -23.63 -27.11
CA GLY A 250 -10.68 -24.87 -26.99
C GLY A 250 -12.14 -24.67 -26.57
N GLY A 251 -12.48 -23.49 -26.06
CA GLY A 251 -13.79 -23.18 -25.49
C GLY A 251 -13.92 -23.52 -23.99
N GLU A 252 -14.81 -22.77 -23.33
CA GLU A 252 -15.04 -22.78 -21.88
C GLU A 252 -15.89 -24.00 -21.48
N THR A 253 -15.36 -24.91 -20.65
CA THR A 253 -16.01 -26.18 -20.30
C THR A 253 -16.31 -26.31 -18.80
N ALA A 254 -17.59 -26.37 -18.44
CA ALA A 254 -18.04 -26.47 -17.06
C ALA A 254 -19.21 -27.47 -16.88
N PRO A 255 -19.48 -27.96 -15.65
CA PRO A 255 -20.68 -28.75 -15.36
C PRO A 255 -21.97 -27.96 -15.66
N GLY A 256 -22.94 -28.61 -16.31
CA GLY A 256 -24.26 -28.04 -16.53
C GLY A 256 -25.16 -28.04 -15.29
N PRO A 257 -26.16 -27.14 -15.19
CA PRO A 257 -26.47 -26.07 -16.14
C PRO A 257 -25.50 -24.88 -16.00
N LEU A 258 -24.94 -24.43 -17.12
CA LEU A 258 -23.96 -23.33 -17.14
C LEU A 258 -24.66 -21.99 -17.25
N ALA A 259 -24.26 -21.02 -16.43
CA ALA A 259 -24.53 -19.59 -16.64
C ALA A 259 -23.21 -18.89 -16.96
N THR A 260 -23.18 -18.04 -18.00
CA THR A 260 -21.99 -17.23 -18.30
C THR A 260 -21.82 -16.11 -17.26
N PRO A 261 -20.64 -15.48 -17.20
CA PRO A 261 -20.49 -14.16 -16.60
C PRO A 261 -21.44 -13.16 -17.28
N TRP A 262 -21.75 -12.08 -16.56
CA TRP A 262 -22.54 -10.97 -17.09
C TRP A 262 -21.71 -10.13 -18.06
N ARG A 263 -22.30 -9.78 -19.20
CA ARG A 263 -21.84 -8.73 -20.12
C ARG A 263 -22.50 -7.43 -19.68
N VAL A 264 -21.71 -6.40 -19.36
CA VAL A 264 -22.17 -5.21 -18.62
C VAL A 264 -21.90 -3.93 -19.41
N ALA A 265 -22.86 -3.02 -19.41
CA ALA A 265 -22.75 -1.65 -19.90
C ALA A 265 -23.34 -0.68 -18.85
N VAL A 266 -22.46 -0.09 -18.04
CA VAL A 266 -22.82 1.06 -17.18
C VAL A 266 -23.03 2.26 -18.11
N VAL A 267 -24.13 3.00 -17.95
CA VAL A 267 -24.45 4.16 -18.81
C VAL A 267 -24.84 5.37 -17.99
N GLY A 268 -24.19 6.50 -18.20
CA GLY A 268 -24.24 7.62 -17.26
C GLY A 268 -23.76 8.95 -17.83
N ASP A 269 -23.79 9.98 -16.98
CA ASP A 269 -22.76 11.01 -16.98
C ASP A 269 -21.49 10.44 -16.31
N LEU A 270 -20.37 11.18 -16.29
CA LEU A 270 -19.13 10.66 -15.66
C LEU A 270 -19.31 10.35 -14.16
N ALA A 271 -20.16 11.09 -13.45
CA ALA A 271 -20.50 10.80 -12.06
C ALA A 271 -21.19 9.43 -11.94
N GLY A 272 -22.20 9.16 -12.79
CA GLY A 272 -22.84 7.84 -12.87
C GLY A 272 -21.88 6.71 -13.24
N ILE A 273 -20.87 6.94 -14.08
CA ILE A 273 -19.84 5.92 -14.37
C ILE A 273 -18.95 5.65 -13.13
N VAL A 274 -18.47 6.70 -12.46
CA VAL A 274 -17.55 6.59 -11.30
C VAL A 274 -18.26 6.02 -10.07
N GLU A 275 -19.50 6.45 -9.79
CA GLU A 275 -20.22 6.20 -8.54
C GLU A 275 -21.12 4.94 -8.54
N SER A 276 -21.21 4.24 -9.69
CA SER A 276 -22.10 3.07 -9.88
C SER A 276 -21.63 1.81 -9.14
N ASP A 277 -22.57 1.08 -8.55
CA ASP A 277 -22.31 -0.23 -7.92
C ASP A 277 -22.63 -1.42 -8.85
N LEU A 278 -22.95 -1.19 -10.14
CA LEU A 278 -23.54 -2.21 -11.02
C LEU A 278 -22.68 -3.48 -11.19
N VAL A 279 -21.35 -3.37 -11.17
CA VAL A 279 -20.45 -4.54 -11.25
C VAL A 279 -20.57 -5.40 -9.99
N GLN A 280 -20.56 -4.77 -8.83
CA GLN A 280 -20.70 -5.40 -7.52
C GLN A 280 -22.12 -5.98 -7.35
N ASP A 281 -23.17 -5.27 -7.77
CA ASP A 281 -24.58 -5.71 -7.73
C ASP A 281 -24.87 -6.96 -8.57
N LEU A 282 -24.03 -7.26 -9.56
CA LEU A 282 -24.11 -8.45 -10.42
C LEU A 282 -23.31 -9.64 -9.88
N ALA A 283 -22.28 -9.40 -9.06
CA ALA A 283 -21.42 -10.43 -8.48
C ALA A 283 -22.14 -11.26 -7.40
N PRO A 284 -21.74 -12.51 -7.15
CA PRO A 284 -22.29 -13.33 -6.07
C PRO A 284 -22.09 -12.73 -4.67
N PRO A 285 -23.03 -12.96 -3.72
CA PRO A 285 -22.81 -12.65 -2.31
C PRO A 285 -21.58 -13.35 -1.72
N SER A 286 -21.07 -12.80 -0.62
CA SER A 286 -19.86 -13.31 0.07
C SER A 286 -19.92 -14.81 0.39
N ARG A 287 -18.86 -15.51 0.01
CA ARG A 287 -18.54 -16.89 0.42
C ARG A 287 -17.87 -16.94 1.81
N VAL A 288 -17.48 -15.79 2.36
CA VAL A 288 -16.86 -15.63 3.69
C VAL A 288 -17.91 -15.16 4.70
N ALA A 289 -18.30 -16.04 5.62
CA ALA A 289 -19.40 -15.80 6.57
C ALA A 289 -19.02 -15.00 7.83
N ASP A 290 -17.74 -15.03 8.22
CA ASP A 290 -17.17 -14.17 9.26
C ASP A 290 -16.14 -13.26 8.60
N THR A 291 -16.47 -11.98 8.46
CA THR A 291 -15.60 -10.94 7.90
C THR A 291 -14.88 -10.12 8.96
N SER A 292 -15.05 -10.41 10.27
CA SER A 292 -14.56 -9.55 11.36
C SER A 292 -13.03 -9.60 11.58
N TRP A 293 -12.30 -10.30 10.72
CA TRP A 293 -10.84 -10.38 10.67
C TRP A 293 -10.28 -9.67 9.43
N ILE A 294 -11.15 -9.16 8.55
CA ILE A 294 -10.78 -8.48 7.32
C ILE A 294 -10.66 -7.00 7.65
N GLU A 295 -9.42 -6.54 7.76
CA GLU A 295 -9.07 -5.17 8.14
C GLU A 295 -8.44 -4.48 6.91
N PRO A 296 -9.16 -3.54 6.25
CA PRO A 296 -8.58 -2.65 5.24
C PRO A 296 -7.57 -1.69 5.87
N GLY A 297 -6.63 -1.15 5.08
CA GLY A 297 -5.63 -0.22 5.62
C GLY A 297 -4.59 0.29 4.63
N ALA A 298 -3.58 0.95 5.14
CA ALA A 298 -2.39 1.36 4.40
C ALA A 298 -1.22 0.39 4.62
N ALA A 299 -0.33 0.32 3.63
CA ALA A 299 0.86 -0.51 3.67
C ALA A 299 2.10 0.26 3.20
N ALA A 300 3.20 0.21 3.96
CA ALA A 300 4.50 0.63 3.44
C ALA A 300 5.07 -0.47 2.52
N TRP A 301 5.52 -0.12 1.32
CA TRP A 301 6.01 -1.10 0.33
C TRP A 301 7.49 -0.90 -0.01
N SER A 302 8.31 -1.90 0.30
CA SER A 302 9.78 -1.75 0.28
C SER A 302 10.42 -1.89 -1.10
N TRP A 303 9.76 -2.58 -2.03
CA TRP A 303 10.28 -2.92 -3.37
C TRP A 303 10.41 -1.71 -4.28
N TRP A 304 9.44 -0.78 -4.20
CA TRP A 304 9.40 0.30 -5.18
C TRP A 304 10.60 1.24 -5.06
N SER A 305 11.13 1.48 -3.86
CA SER A 305 12.34 2.30 -3.69
C SER A 305 13.62 1.53 -4.02
N ASP A 306 13.81 0.32 -3.50
CA ASP A 306 14.97 -0.54 -3.76
C ASP A 306 14.64 -1.63 -4.78
N SER A 307 15.07 -1.45 -6.03
CA SER A 307 14.81 -2.38 -7.14
C SER A 307 15.49 -3.75 -7.01
N ALA A 308 16.34 -3.97 -6.00
CA ALA A 308 16.84 -5.31 -5.68
C ALA A 308 15.89 -6.08 -4.74
N SER A 309 14.89 -5.40 -4.17
CA SER A 309 14.18 -5.75 -2.93
C SER A 309 15.08 -5.75 -1.69
N PRO A 310 14.67 -5.14 -0.56
CA PRO A 310 15.45 -5.21 0.66
C PRO A 310 15.46 -6.62 1.27
N HIS A 311 16.46 -7.43 0.89
CA HIS A 311 16.68 -8.81 1.33
C HIS A 311 17.08 -8.97 2.82
N SER A 312 17.16 -7.87 3.59
CA SER A 312 17.66 -7.89 4.97
C SER A 312 16.58 -7.55 5.99
N LEU A 313 16.61 -8.28 7.12
CA LEU A 313 15.76 -8.00 8.28
C LEU A 313 15.95 -6.57 8.83
N ALA A 314 17.12 -5.95 8.66
CA ALA A 314 17.37 -4.58 9.12
C ALA A 314 16.53 -3.58 8.30
N ALA A 315 16.73 -3.56 6.97
CA ALA A 315 16.01 -2.66 6.08
C ALA A 315 14.48 -2.87 6.14
N GLN A 316 14.01 -4.12 6.24
CA GLN A 316 12.57 -4.39 6.38
C GLN A 316 11.95 -3.85 7.69
N LYS A 317 12.75 -3.68 8.76
CA LYS A 317 12.27 -3.02 9.99
C LYS A 317 12.08 -1.52 9.83
N GLU A 318 12.88 -0.86 8.99
CA GLU A 318 12.75 0.59 8.74
C GLU A 318 11.38 0.94 8.13
N TYR A 319 10.85 0.06 7.26
CA TYR A 319 9.48 0.15 6.74
C TYR A 319 8.41 -0.18 7.80
N VAL A 320 8.67 -1.10 8.73
CA VAL A 320 7.78 -1.35 9.88
C VAL A 320 7.72 -0.11 10.78
N ASP A 321 8.85 0.50 11.10
CA ASP A 321 8.89 1.71 11.92
C ASP A 321 8.30 2.93 11.19
N GLN A 322 8.36 2.98 9.85
CA GLN A 322 7.61 3.95 9.04
C GLN A 322 6.10 3.74 9.17
N ALA A 323 5.62 2.49 9.03
CA ALA A 323 4.22 2.16 9.25
C ALA A 323 3.77 2.54 10.68
N VAL A 324 4.60 2.31 11.70
CA VAL A 324 4.32 2.75 13.09
C VAL A 324 4.22 4.27 13.21
N ARG A 325 5.18 5.03 12.65
CA ARG A 325 5.13 6.51 12.67
C ARG A 325 3.84 7.02 12.04
N GLN A 326 3.53 6.51 10.85
CA GLN A 326 2.34 6.85 10.06
C GLN A 326 1.03 6.33 10.67
N GLY A 327 1.09 5.29 11.52
CA GLY A 327 -0.07 4.55 11.99
C GLY A 327 -0.74 3.71 10.89
N TRP A 328 0.01 3.32 9.86
CA TRP A 328 -0.43 2.40 8.82
C TRP A 328 -0.47 0.96 9.35
N GLU A 329 -1.44 0.19 8.88
CA GLU A 329 -1.74 -1.15 9.38
C GLU A 329 -0.68 -2.19 8.97
N TYR A 330 0.00 -1.99 7.83
CA TYR A 330 0.78 -3.04 7.17
C TYR A 330 2.18 -2.65 6.65
N VAL A 331 2.99 -3.68 6.42
CA VAL A 331 4.12 -3.66 5.48
C VAL A 331 3.96 -4.77 4.44
N LEU A 332 4.33 -4.50 3.19
CA LEU A 332 4.44 -5.50 2.13
C LEU A 332 5.92 -5.82 1.85
N VAL A 333 6.29 -7.07 2.13
CA VAL A 333 7.59 -7.65 1.82
C VAL A 333 7.48 -8.39 0.48
N ASP A 334 8.09 -7.80 -0.54
CA ASP A 334 7.95 -8.25 -1.93
C ASP A 334 8.96 -9.35 -2.34
N GLU A 335 9.12 -9.66 -3.64
CA GLU A 335 10.01 -10.72 -4.14
C GLU A 335 11.42 -10.67 -3.51
N GLY A 336 11.91 -11.78 -2.97
CA GLY A 336 13.27 -11.89 -2.42
C GLY A 336 13.39 -11.94 -0.89
N TRP A 337 12.32 -12.25 -0.16
CA TRP A 337 12.39 -12.55 1.28
C TRP A 337 12.96 -13.94 1.58
N ASP A 338 13.49 -14.13 2.79
CA ASP A 338 14.01 -15.44 3.27
C ASP A 338 13.26 -15.91 4.53
N ALA A 339 12.79 -17.16 4.50
CA ALA A 339 12.12 -17.84 5.61
C ALA A 339 12.95 -17.87 6.91
N ALA A 340 14.28 -17.74 6.84
CA ALA A 340 15.18 -17.67 7.98
C ALA A 340 14.99 -16.39 8.82
N TRP A 341 14.53 -15.28 8.24
CA TRP A 341 14.33 -14.01 8.96
C TRP A 341 12.89 -13.51 9.00
N VAL A 342 12.01 -13.94 8.09
CA VAL A 342 10.59 -13.52 8.07
C VAL A 342 9.88 -13.69 9.43
N PRO A 343 10.00 -14.81 10.16
CA PRO A 343 9.38 -14.93 11.49
C PRO A 343 9.85 -13.86 12.50
N GLY A 344 11.12 -13.43 12.41
CA GLY A 344 11.68 -12.36 13.24
C GLY A 344 11.14 -10.97 12.86
N LEU A 345 10.85 -10.73 11.58
CA LEU A 345 10.17 -9.52 11.12
C LEU A 345 8.71 -9.50 11.60
N VAL A 346 7.99 -10.62 11.46
CA VAL A 346 6.59 -10.74 11.91
C VAL A 346 6.48 -10.55 13.43
N ALA A 347 7.40 -11.12 14.22
CA ALA A 347 7.45 -10.89 15.67
C ALA A 347 7.65 -9.39 16.01
N TYR A 348 8.58 -8.72 15.31
CA TYR A 348 8.88 -7.30 15.50
C TYR A 348 7.69 -6.38 15.13
N ALA A 349 7.10 -6.60 13.95
CA ALA A 349 5.93 -5.86 13.48
C ALA A 349 4.71 -6.10 14.39
N ARG A 350 4.43 -7.34 14.77
CA ARG A 350 3.32 -7.70 15.67
C ARG A 350 3.49 -7.16 17.09
N ALA A 351 4.73 -7.04 17.59
CA ALA A 351 5.00 -6.35 18.85
C ALA A 351 4.58 -4.87 18.76
N ARG A 352 4.82 -4.24 17.61
CA ARG A 352 4.44 -2.86 17.28
C ARG A 352 3.00 -2.70 16.77
N GLY A 353 2.27 -3.79 16.53
CA GLY A 353 0.89 -3.78 16.04
C GLY A 353 0.72 -3.66 14.52
N VAL A 354 1.81 -3.69 13.75
CA VAL A 354 1.81 -3.70 12.29
C VAL A 354 1.73 -5.15 11.78
N GLY A 355 0.92 -5.40 10.75
CA GLY A 355 0.82 -6.68 10.07
C GLY A 355 1.83 -6.81 8.92
N VAL A 356 2.29 -8.04 8.65
CA VAL A 356 3.20 -8.32 7.53
C VAL A 356 2.44 -9.03 6.41
N TRP A 357 2.65 -8.59 5.18
CA TRP A 357 2.26 -9.29 3.96
C TRP A 357 3.50 -9.87 3.27
N LEU A 358 3.36 -11.07 2.68
CA LEU A 358 4.42 -11.70 1.88
C LEU A 358 3.98 -11.82 0.43
N TRP A 359 4.91 -11.55 -0.47
CA TRP A 359 4.76 -11.81 -1.89
C TRP A 359 5.08 -13.27 -2.26
N SER A 360 4.42 -13.82 -3.28
CA SER A 360 4.76 -15.13 -3.87
C SER A 360 4.21 -15.27 -5.30
N ARG A 361 4.91 -16.01 -6.16
CA ARG A 361 4.46 -16.31 -7.53
C ARG A 361 3.27 -17.27 -7.47
N TRP A 362 2.27 -17.15 -8.35
CA TRP A 362 1.11 -18.07 -8.34
C TRP A 362 1.51 -19.55 -8.43
N ASN A 363 2.60 -19.87 -9.13
CA ASN A 363 3.10 -21.24 -9.33
C ASN A 363 3.85 -21.80 -8.10
N ASP A 364 4.08 -20.99 -7.07
CA ASP A 364 4.36 -21.51 -5.73
C ASP A 364 3.15 -22.25 -5.14
N LEU A 365 1.93 -21.97 -5.63
CA LEU A 365 0.63 -22.32 -5.06
C LEU A 365 -0.34 -22.93 -6.10
N GLU A 366 0.19 -23.44 -7.22
CA GLU A 366 -0.55 -24.05 -8.32
C GLU A 366 -1.35 -25.28 -7.86
N THR A 367 -0.69 -26.23 -7.19
CA THR A 367 -1.33 -27.47 -6.72
C THR A 367 -1.90 -27.34 -5.31
N GLN A 368 -2.83 -28.23 -4.95
CA GLN A 368 -3.37 -28.29 -3.58
C GLN A 368 -2.29 -28.66 -2.56
N GLU A 369 -1.38 -29.57 -2.91
CA GLU A 369 -0.24 -29.97 -2.07
C GLU A 369 0.68 -28.78 -1.76
N GLN A 370 0.98 -27.95 -2.76
CA GLN A 370 1.73 -26.71 -2.59
C GLN A 370 1.03 -25.72 -1.66
N ARG A 371 -0.30 -25.52 -1.81
CA ARG A 371 -1.09 -24.62 -0.95
C ARG A 371 -1.14 -25.11 0.49
N ASP A 372 -1.40 -26.41 0.71
CA ASP A 372 -1.47 -27.00 2.04
C ASP A 372 -0.09 -27.09 2.73
N ALA A 373 1.01 -27.08 1.98
CA ALA A 373 2.35 -26.94 2.53
C ALA A 373 2.70 -25.49 2.91
N LYS A 374 2.44 -24.52 2.02
CA LYS A 374 2.93 -23.13 2.15
C LYS A 374 2.00 -22.22 2.95
N LEU A 375 0.71 -22.18 2.64
CA LEU A 375 -0.20 -21.21 3.27
C LEU A 375 -0.33 -21.43 4.79
N PRO A 376 -0.44 -22.67 5.32
CA PRO A 376 -0.42 -22.91 6.77
C PRO A 376 0.92 -22.58 7.43
N LEU A 377 2.05 -22.83 6.75
CA LEU A 377 3.38 -22.48 7.24
C LEU A 377 3.51 -20.96 7.40
N TRP A 378 3.20 -20.19 6.36
CA TRP A 378 3.25 -18.73 6.41
C TRP A 378 2.28 -18.16 7.45
N LYS A 379 1.06 -18.71 7.54
CA LYS A 379 0.11 -18.30 8.60
C LYS A 379 0.61 -18.64 10.00
N SER A 380 1.37 -19.73 10.18
CA SER A 380 1.98 -20.07 11.47
C SER A 380 3.06 -19.09 11.94
N TRP A 381 3.75 -18.42 11.01
CA TRP A 381 4.66 -17.31 11.33
C TRP A 381 3.91 -16.06 11.83
N GLY A 382 2.63 -15.93 11.47
CA GLY A 382 1.73 -14.88 11.96
C GLY A 382 1.39 -13.78 10.95
N ILE A 383 1.62 -14.01 9.64
CA ILE A 383 1.36 -12.98 8.60
C ILE A 383 -0.13 -12.62 8.48
N SER A 384 -0.40 -11.42 7.99
CA SER A 384 -1.74 -10.89 7.75
C SER A 384 -2.30 -11.32 6.39
N GLY A 385 -1.49 -11.21 5.33
CA GLY A 385 -1.94 -11.49 3.96
C GLY A 385 -0.82 -11.84 2.98
N VAL A 386 -1.20 -12.08 1.73
CA VAL A 386 -0.30 -12.43 0.63
C VAL A 386 -0.55 -11.57 -0.60
N LYS A 387 0.53 -11.13 -1.26
CA LYS A 387 0.49 -10.63 -2.65
C LYS A 387 0.84 -11.79 -3.57
N LEU A 388 -0.09 -12.21 -4.42
CA LEU A 388 0.09 -13.33 -5.34
C LEU A 388 0.26 -12.79 -6.76
N ASP A 389 1.27 -13.28 -7.48
CA ASP A 389 1.79 -12.57 -8.65
C ASP A 389 2.03 -13.44 -9.90
N PHE A 390 2.12 -12.79 -11.07
CA PHE A 390 2.40 -13.33 -12.40
C PHE A 390 1.41 -14.39 -12.90
N MET A 391 0.13 -14.30 -12.50
CA MET A 391 -0.92 -15.21 -12.96
C MET A 391 -1.03 -15.24 -14.50
N ASP A 392 -0.83 -14.07 -15.14
CA ASP A 392 -0.60 -13.84 -16.57
C ASP A 392 -1.57 -14.57 -17.51
N SER A 393 -2.80 -14.80 -17.07
CA SER A 393 -3.82 -15.52 -17.83
C SER A 393 -5.24 -15.09 -17.44
N ASP A 394 -6.09 -15.01 -18.46
CA ASP A 394 -7.55 -14.93 -18.33
C ASP A 394 -8.23 -16.30 -18.54
N SER A 395 -7.46 -17.37 -18.76
CA SER A 395 -7.98 -18.73 -19.06
C SER A 395 -8.92 -19.27 -17.98
N GLN A 396 -9.80 -20.19 -18.37
CA GLN A 396 -10.72 -20.86 -17.45
C GLN A 396 -9.96 -21.60 -16.33
N GLU A 397 -8.85 -22.25 -16.69
CA GLU A 397 -7.95 -22.93 -15.77
C GLU A 397 -7.36 -21.97 -14.73
N ARG A 398 -6.99 -20.76 -15.14
CA ARG A 398 -6.51 -19.73 -14.20
C ARG A 398 -7.62 -19.24 -13.28
N LEU A 399 -8.84 -19.03 -13.80
CA LEU A 399 -9.98 -18.63 -12.98
C LEU A 399 -10.39 -19.73 -11.97
N ALA A 400 -10.21 -21.01 -12.32
CA ALA A 400 -10.36 -22.12 -11.39
C ALA A 400 -9.27 -22.18 -10.31
N TRP A 401 -8.02 -21.76 -10.64
CA TRP A 401 -6.97 -21.56 -9.65
C TRP A 401 -7.29 -20.42 -8.67
N TYR A 402 -7.84 -19.29 -9.16
CA TYR A 402 -8.30 -18.19 -8.31
C TYR A 402 -9.37 -18.67 -7.30
N ASP A 403 -10.39 -19.43 -7.75
CA ASP A 403 -11.39 -20.03 -6.86
C ASP A 403 -10.76 -20.89 -5.75
N ALA A 404 -9.77 -21.73 -6.10
CA ALA A 404 -9.13 -22.64 -5.16
C ALA A 404 -8.25 -21.91 -4.13
N VAL A 405 -7.40 -20.97 -4.57
CA VAL A 405 -6.53 -20.23 -3.64
C VAL A 405 -7.32 -19.27 -2.75
N LEU A 406 -8.47 -18.76 -3.21
CA LEU A 406 -9.35 -17.91 -2.41
C LEU A 406 -10.12 -18.69 -1.34
N ALA A 407 -10.52 -19.92 -1.62
CA ALA A 407 -11.06 -20.82 -0.59
C ALA A 407 -10.03 -21.15 0.50
N ASP A 408 -8.78 -21.42 0.12
CA ASP A 408 -7.70 -21.74 1.07
C ASP A 408 -7.23 -20.54 1.90
N THR A 409 -7.10 -19.35 1.29
CA THR A 409 -6.74 -18.12 2.01
C THR A 409 -7.84 -17.65 2.95
N ALA A 410 -9.11 -17.73 2.55
CA ALA A 410 -10.25 -17.46 3.44
C ALA A 410 -10.28 -18.43 4.64
N ARG A 411 -10.08 -19.73 4.39
CA ARG A 411 -9.98 -20.79 5.43
C ARG A 411 -8.90 -20.49 6.47
N LEU A 412 -7.78 -19.90 6.05
CA LEU A 412 -6.63 -19.58 6.90
C LEU A 412 -6.65 -18.16 7.47
N ARG A 413 -7.67 -17.35 7.14
CA ARG A 413 -7.75 -15.92 7.47
C ARG A 413 -6.51 -15.15 7.00
N LEU A 414 -6.16 -15.32 5.72
CA LEU A 414 -5.15 -14.52 5.01
C LEU A 414 -5.86 -13.49 4.13
N LEU A 415 -5.43 -12.23 4.21
CA LEU A 415 -5.81 -11.18 3.26
C LEU A 415 -5.09 -11.42 1.91
N VAL A 416 -5.63 -10.93 0.80
CA VAL A 416 -5.12 -11.20 -0.55
C VAL A 416 -5.02 -9.93 -1.40
N ASN A 417 -3.91 -9.83 -2.13
CA ASN A 417 -3.63 -8.90 -3.22
C ASN A 417 -3.22 -9.72 -4.46
N PHE A 418 -3.58 -9.28 -5.66
CA PHE A 418 -3.23 -9.94 -6.92
C PHE A 418 -2.53 -8.99 -7.90
N HIS A 419 -1.31 -9.33 -8.32
CA HIS A 419 -0.51 -8.66 -9.36
C HIS A 419 -0.23 -9.62 -10.53
N GLY A 420 0.16 -9.11 -11.70
CA GLY A 420 0.21 -9.91 -12.93
C GLY A 420 -1.18 -10.50 -13.23
N ALA A 421 -2.22 -9.70 -12.96
CA ALA A 421 -3.55 -10.20 -12.61
C ALA A 421 -4.63 -9.86 -13.64
N THR A 422 -5.75 -10.58 -13.53
CA THR A 422 -6.96 -10.31 -14.31
C THR A 422 -7.83 -9.25 -13.62
N LEU A 423 -8.68 -8.54 -14.39
CA LEU A 423 -9.59 -7.52 -13.87
C LEU A 423 -10.53 -8.08 -12.75
N PRO A 424 -10.79 -7.35 -11.64
CA PRO A 424 -11.48 -7.90 -10.45
C PRO A 424 -12.94 -8.33 -10.65
N ARG A 425 -13.70 -7.74 -11.58
CA ARG A 425 -15.06 -8.20 -11.97
C ARG A 425 -16.08 -8.38 -10.81
N GLY A 426 -15.88 -7.66 -9.70
CA GLY A 426 -16.73 -7.73 -8.50
C GLY A 426 -16.35 -8.86 -7.52
N ILE A 427 -15.18 -9.49 -7.68
CA ILE A 427 -14.66 -10.56 -6.82
C ILE A 427 -14.64 -10.17 -5.34
N GLU A 428 -14.45 -8.89 -5.03
CA GLU A 428 -14.45 -8.31 -3.69
C GLU A 428 -15.79 -8.42 -2.95
N ARG A 429 -16.93 -8.59 -3.65
CA ARG A 429 -18.22 -8.91 -3.01
C ARG A 429 -18.31 -10.39 -2.63
N THR A 430 -17.72 -11.27 -3.44
CA THR A 430 -17.77 -12.73 -3.28
C THR A 430 -16.69 -13.26 -2.33
N TRP A 431 -15.52 -12.64 -2.35
CA TRP A 431 -14.33 -12.97 -1.56
C TRP A 431 -13.78 -11.69 -0.91
N PRO A 432 -14.45 -11.17 0.15
CA PRO A 432 -14.14 -9.87 0.75
C PRO A 432 -12.73 -9.72 1.32
N HIS A 433 -11.96 -10.80 1.43
CA HIS A 433 -10.55 -10.78 1.86
C HIS A 433 -9.57 -10.48 0.72
N VAL A 434 -10.03 -10.44 -0.53
CA VAL A 434 -9.31 -9.81 -1.65
C VAL A 434 -9.44 -8.30 -1.45
N LEU A 435 -8.42 -7.71 -0.82
CA LEU A 435 -8.43 -6.28 -0.54
C LEU A 435 -8.13 -5.45 -1.78
N THR A 436 -7.30 -5.96 -2.70
CA THR A 436 -7.02 -5.26 -3.96
C THR A 436 -6.48 -6.16 -5.07
N VAL A 437 -6.40 -5.58 -6.28
CA VAL A 437 -5.91 -6.19 -7.52
C VAL A 437 -5.22 -5.08 -8.32
N GLU A 438 -4.07 -5.36 -8.92
CA GLU A 438 -3.36 -4.48 -9.86
C GLU A 438 -4.17 -4.36 -11.18
N ALA A 439 -3.91 -5.22 -12.17
CA ALA A 439 -4.57 -5.21 -13.48
C ALA A 439 -4.60 -3.79 -14.11
N VAL A 440 -3.48 -3.05 -14.05
CA VAL A 440 -3.37 -1.62 -14.37
C VAL A 440 -1.93 -1.27 -14.77
N ALA A 441 -1.70 -0.18 -15.51
CA ALA A 441 -0.36 0.37 -15.67
C ALA A 441 0.05 1.09 -14.36
N GLY A 442 0.48 0.32 -13.36
CA GLY A 442 0.80 0.79 -12.01
C GLY A 442 2.15 1.49 -11.90
N ALA A 443 2.40 2.12 -10.75
CA ALA A 443 3.56 3.01 -10.55
C ALA A 443 4.94 2.31 -10.61
N GLU A 444 4.99 0.97 -10.57
CA GLU A 444 6.18 0.19 -10.95
C GLU A 444 6.70 0.53 -12.37
N LEU A 445 5.80 0.90 -13.29
CA LEU A 445 6.17 1.26 -14.65
C LEU A 445 6.94 2.58 -14.76
N TYR A 446 6.95 3.44 -13.74
CA TYR A 446 7.90 4.57 -13.70
C TYR A 446 9.37 4.09 -13.66
N LYS A 447 9.63 2.86 -13.20
CA LYS A 447 10.95 2.20 -13.26
C LYS A 447 11.10 1.24 -14.44
N ILE A 448 10.05 0.50 -14.82
CA ILE A 448 10.14 -0.59 -15.81
C ILE A 448 9.96 -0.11 -17.26
N ASP A 449 8.91 0.68 -17.54
CA ASP A 449 8.64 1.24 -18.87
C ASP A 449 7.83 2.54 -18.74
N PRO A 450 8.50 3.69 -18.48
CA PRO A 450 7.82 4.96 -18.20
C PRO A 450 6.97 5.47 -19.38
N LYS A 451 7.08 4.86 -20.57
CA LYS A 451 6.23 5.17 -21.74
C LYS A 451 4.81 4.60 -21.62
N ARG A 452 4.56 3.69 -20.68
CA ARG A 452 3.22 3.09 -20.45
C ARG A 452 2.39 3.81 -19.38
N ILE A 453 2.99 4.74 -18.63
CA ILE A 453 2.36 5.49 -17.54
C ILE A 453 2.46 7.01 -17.78
N GLY A 454 1.74 7.82 -17.02
CA GLY A 454 1.74 9.28 -17.15
C GLY A 454 0.52 9.96 -16.54
N PRO A 455 0.50 11.30 -16.46
CA PRO A 455 -0.59 12.06 -15.87
C PRO A 455 -1.93 11.87 -16.61
N ASP A 456 -1.90 11.68 -17.92
CA ASP A 456 -3.04 11.34 -18.79
C ASP A 456 -3.58 9.94 -18.52
N VAL A 457 -2.68 8.98 -18.27
CA VAL A 457 -3.04 7.62 -17.84
C VAL A 457 -3.73 7.70 -16.47
N ASN A 458 -3.16 8.49 -15.56
CA ASN A 458 -3.74 8.72 -14.23
C ASN A 458 -5.12 9.38 -14.30
N ALA A 459 -5.28 10.39 -15.16
CA ALA A 459 -6.56 11.04 -15.42
C ALA A 459 -7.57 10.17 -16.20
N THR A 460 -7.19 8.97 -16.65
CA THR A 460 -8.09 8.02 -17.34
C THR A 460 -8.67 6.97 -16.40
N TYR A 461 -7.89 6.49 -15.41
CA TYR A 461 -8.28 5.35 -14.57
C TYR A 461 -9.49 5.53 -13.63
N PRO A 462 -9.78 6.72 -13.06
CA PRO A 462 -10.98 6.94 -12.26
C PRO A 462 -12.28 6.67 -13.04
N PHE A 463 -12.26 6.88 -14.35
CA PHE A 463 -13.42 6.71 -15.25
C PHE A 463 -13.45 5.33 -15.95
N THR A 464 -12.41 4.51 -15.75
CA THR A 464 -12.23 3.21 -16.42
C THR A 464 -11.88 2.10 -15.42
N ARG A 465 -10.58 1.80 -15.23
CA ARG A 465 -10.10 0.66 -14.44
C ARG A 465 -10.54 0.70 -12.97
N ASN A 466 -10.54 1.88 -12.32
CA ASN A 466 -10.97 1.99 -10.91
C ASN A 466 -12.48 2.21 -10.76
N ALA A 467 -13.19 2.59 -11.83
CA ALA A 467 -14.65 2.68 -11.81
C ALA A 467 -15.30 1.31 -11.57
N VAL A 468 -14.68 0.21 -12.04
CA VAL A 468 -15.21 -1.16 -11.95
C VAL A 468 -14.72 -1.96 -10.73
N GLY A 469 -13.88 -1.37 -9.86
CA GLY A 469 -13.42 -2.00 -8.62
C GLY A 469 -12.02 -1.56 -8.17
N THR A 470 -11.63 -2.04 -6.98
CA THR A 470 -10.33 -1.81 -6.32
C THR A 470 -9.12 -1.90 -7.26
N MET A 471 -8.13 -1.03 -7.08
CA MET A 471 -6.99 -0.88 -7.99
C MET A 471 -5.68 -0.59 -7.24
N ASP A 472 -4.79 -1.58 -7.18
CA ASP A 472 -3.47 -1.45 -6.56
C ASP A 472 -2.47 -0.72 -7.47
N TYR A 473 -2.69 0.57 -7.67
CA TYR A 473 -1.81 1.42 -8.48
C TYR A 473 -0.42 1.62 -7.85
N THR A 474 -0.32 1.42 -6.53
CA THR A 474 0.87 1.71 -5.70
C THR A 474 1.28 3.20 -5.71
N PRO A 475 0.44 4.13 -5.20
CA PRO A 475 0.62 5.57 -5.37
C PRO A 475 1.73 6.18 -4.47
N VAL A 476 1.95 7.49 -4.64
CA VAL A 476 2.85 8.34 -3.82
C VAL A 476 4.34 8.12 -4.15
N THR A 477 4.70 8.26 -5.43
CA THR A 477 6.07 7.96 -5.94
C THR A 477 6.98 9.20 -6.04
N PHE A 478 7.17 9.92 -4.92
CA PHE A 478 7.92 11.19 -4.92
C PHE A 478 9.36 11.06 -5.46
N SER A 479 10.08 9.96 -5.18
CA SER A 479 11.46 9.78 -5.63
C SER A 479 11.61 9.28 -7.09
N ALA A 480 10.51 9.16 -7.86
CA ALA A 480 10.56 8.69 -9.25
C ALA A 480 11.30 9.68 -10.17
N ALA A 481 12.38 9.22 -10.80
CA ALA A 481 13.25 10.07 -11.62
C ALA A 481 12.60 10.56 -12.93
N ASP A 482 11.83 9.69 -13.60
CA ASP A 482 11.26 9.94 -14.94
C ASP A 482 9.77 10.34 -14.93
N ARG A 483 9.17 10.60 -13.76
CA ARG A 483 7.76 11.03 -13.69
C ARG A 483 7.57 12.45 -14.24
N HIS A 484 6.37 12.73 -14.74
CA HIS A 484 5.96 14.09 -15.17
C HIS A 484 4.99 14.74 -14.17
N THR A 485 4.41 13.95 -13.27
CA THR A 485 3.51 14.37 -12.20
C THR A 485 4.24 15.17 -11.12
N SER A 486 3.57 16.16 -10.52
CA SER A 486 4.08 16.88 -9.35
C SER A 486 3.89 16.09 -8.05
N ASP A 487 4.48 16.53 -6.94
CA ASP A 487 4.26 15.90 -5.63
C ASP A 487 2.79 15.99 -5.17
N ALA A 488 2.12 17.11 -5.42
CA ALA A 488 0.70 17.22 -5.07
C ALA A 488 -0.21 16.38 -5.99
N HIS A 489 0.23 16.05 -7.22
CA HIS A 489 -0.40 15.01 -8.04
C HIS A 489 -0.18 13.62 -7.42
N GLU A 490 1.05 13.23 -7.11
CA GLU A 490 1.37 11.92 -6.51
C GLU A 490 0.64 11.70 -5.17
N LEU A 491 0.56 12.73 -4.33
CA LEU A 491 -0.20 12.72 -3.08
C LEU A 491 -1.71 12.61 -3.32
N ALA A 492 -2.23 13.25 -4.38
CA ALA A 492 -3.65 13.15 -4.74
C ALA A 492 -4.06 11.73 -5.16
N LEU A 493 -3.15 10.93 -5.73
CA LEU A 493 -3.44 9.55 -6.15
C LEU A 493 -3.90 8.66 -4.98
N ALA A 494 -3.43 8.93 -3.75
CA ALA A 494 -3.87 8.24 -2.53
C ALA A 494 -5.38 8.42 -2.21
N VAL A 495 -6.01 9.47 -2.74
CA VAL A 495 -7.45 9.79 -2.57
C VAL A 495 -8.24 9.62 -3.88
N VAL A 496 -7.60 9.89 -5.03
CA VAL A 496 -8.22 9.69 -6.35
C VAL A 496 -8.49 8.21 -6.60
N TYR A 497 -7.57 7.31 -6.25
CA TYR A 497 -7.77 5.87 -6.42
C TYR A 497 -8.34 5.21 -5.17
N GLU A 498 -9.18 4.21 -5.39
CA GLU A 498 -9.70 3.32 -4.35
C GLU A 498 -8.96 1.98 -4.41
N SER A 499 -8.40 1.57 -3.26
CA SER A 499 -7.78 0.28 -3.05
C SER A 499 -8.04 -0.15 -1.61
N GLY A 500 -8.61 -1.34 -1.39
CA GLY A 500 -8.89 -1.85 -0.04
C GLY A 500 -7.64 -2.09 0.81
N VAL A 501 -6.45 -2.13 0.18
CA VAL A 501 -5.19 -1.80 0.83
C VAL A 501 -4.38 -0.86 -0.06
N GLN A 502 -3.97 0.29 0.48
CA GLN A 502 -3.14 1.26 -0.26
C GLN A 502 -1.65 0.98 0.03
N HIS A 503 -0.94 0.40 -0.94
CA HIS A 503 0.52 0.27 -0.88
C HIS A 503 1.17 1.61 -1.28
N PHE A 504 1.63 2.37 -0.30
CA PHE A 504 2.36 3.61 -0.57
C PHE A 504 3.80 3.28 -0.96
N ALA A 505 4.23 3.88 -2.09
CA ALA A 505 5.37 3.42 -2.87
C ALA A 505 6.55 4.40 -2.83
N ASP A 506 7.14 4.62 -1.64
CA ASP A 506 8.41 5.31 -1.51
C ASP A 506 9.15 4.97 -0.19
N SER A 507 10.36 5.51 -0.02
CA SER A 507 11.23 5.18 1.10
C SER A 507 10.93 6.04 2.34
N PRO A 508 11.31 5.59 3.55
CA PRO A 508 11.23 6.40 4.77
C PRO A 508 11.98 7.75 4.64
N GLU A 509 13.11 7.79 3.92
CA GLU A 509 13.84 9.04 3.62
C GLU A 509 13.07 9.94 2.64
N SER A 510 12.29 9.38 1.72
CA SER A 510 11.42 10.16 0.84
C SER A 510 10.25 10.75 1.61
N TYR A 511 9.55 9.96 2.43
CA TYR A 511 8.47 10.49 3.27
C TYR A 511 8.94 11.57 4.24
N ALA A 512 10.07 11.37 4.92
CA ALA A 512 10.64 12.36 5.85
C ALA A 512 11.04 13.69 5.20
N ARG A 513 11.18 13.74 3.86
CA ARG A 513 11.41 14.98 3.09
C ARG A 513 10.12 15.71 2.69
N HIS A 514 8.95 15.10 2.89
CA HIS A 514 7.63 15.66 2.58
C HIS A 514 6.71 15.57 3.82
N PRO A 515 7.03 16.23 4.95
CA PRO A 515 6.24 16.11 6.19
C PRO A 515 4.79 16.57 6.04
N GLU A 516 4.49 17.45 5.08
CA GLU A 516 3.14 17.83 4.67
C GLU A 516 2.36 16.63 4.07
N ALA A 517 3.03 15.79 3.28
CA ALA A 517 2.43 14.56 2.77
C ALA A 517 2.25 13.53 3.90
N GLU A 518 3.22 13.39 4.80
CA GLU A 518 3.13 12.50 5.96
C GLU A 518 1.93 12.81 6.85
N ASP A 519 1.66 14.09 7.17
CA ASP A 519 0.45 14.49 7.93
C ASP A 519 -0.83 14.02 7.24
N LEU A 520 -0.95 14.16 5.91
CA LEU A 520 -2.12 13.68 5.19
C LEU A 520 -2.19 12.16 5.16
N LEU A 521 -1.12 11.47 4.78
CA LEU A 521 -1.07 10.00 4.59
C LEU A 521 -1.26 9.23 5.89
N ALA A 522 -0.90 9.80 7.04
CA ALA A 522 -1.24 9.27 8.38
C ALA A 522 -2.75 9.36 8.72
N SER A 523 -3.58 9.85 7.79
CA SER A 523 -5.02 10.06 7.97
C SER A 523 -5.90 9.60 6.80
N VAL A 524 -5.36 9.17 5.65
CA VAL A 524 -6.15 8.73 4.48
C VAL A 524 -6.74 7.33 4.70
N PRO A 525 -8.07 7.15 4.63
CA PRO A 525 -8.71 5.82 4.63
C PRO A 525 -8.37 4.99 3.40
N ALA A 526 -8.35 3.66 3.54
CA ALA A 526 -8.38 2.74 2.40
C ALA A 526 -9.81 2.61 1.81
N VAL A 527 -10.83 2.67 2.66
CA VAL A 527 -12.24 2.36 2.32
C VAL A 527 -13.19 3.49 2.70
N TRP A 528 -14.34 3.55 2.02
CA TRP A 528 -15.15 4.76 1.95
C TRP A 528 -16.64 4.48 2.12
N ASP A 529 -17.33 5.29 2.94
CA ASP A 529 -18.78 5.25 3.04
C ASP A 529 -19.45 5.76 1.74
N GLU A 530 -18.79 6.69 1.06
CA GLU A 530 -19.34 7.46 -0.05
C GLU A 530 -18.22 8.03 -0.91
N THR A 531 -18.36 7.92 -2.23
CA THR A 531 -17.50 8.55 -3.25
C THR A 531 -18.35 9.44 -4.14
N ARG A 532 -17.81 10.60 -4.54
CA ARG A 532 -18.42 11.58 -5.44
C ARG A 532 -17.43 12.09 -6.47
N LEU A 533 -17.86 12.25 -7.73
CA LEU A 533 -17.12 13.03 -8.72
C LEU A 533 -17.54 14.51 -8.64
N LEU A 534 -16.57 15.43 -8.56
CA LEU A 534 -16.83 16.88 -8.47
C LEU A 534 -16.53 17.64 -9.78
N ASP A 535 -15.50 17.19 -10.51
CA ASP A 535 -15.14 17.64 -11.87
C ASP A 535 -14.34 16.52 -12.56
N GLY A 536 -14.33 16.49 -13.89
CA GLY A 536 -13.57 15.50 -14.65
C GLY A 536 -13.69 15.63 -16.16
N GLU A 537 -12.65 15.17 -16.85
CA GLU A 537 -12.61 14.86 -18.29
C GLU A 537 -11.56 13.76 -18.48
N PRO A 538 -11.91 12.56 -18.99
CA PRO A 538 -10.99 11.43 -19.02
C PRO A 538 -9.73 11.74 -19.83
N GLY A 539 -8.56 11.42 -19.27
CA GLY A 539 -7.27 11.74 -19.88
C GLY A 539 -6.77 13.17 -19.67
N GLU A 540 -7.62 14.09 -19.20
CA GLU A 540 -7.25 15.50 -18.93
C GLU A 540 -7.23 15.87 -17.44
N ARG A 541 -8.25 15.45 -16.67
CA ARG A 541 -8.34 15.75 -15.22
C ARG A 541 -9.39 14.90 -14.52
N ALA A 542 -9.23 14.71 -13.22
CA ALA A 542 -10.27 14.16 -12.34
C ALA A 542 -10.22 14.84 -10.97
N VAL A 543 -11.38 15.17 -10.39
CA VAL A 543 -11.52 15.63 -9.01
C VAL A 543 -12.58 14.80 -8.29
N LEU A 544 -12.15 13.98 -7.34
CA LEU A 544 -13.01 13.14 -6.53
C LEU A 544 -13.08 13.65 -5.09
N ALA A 545 -14.20 13.38 -4.43
CA ALA A 545 -14.37 13.50 -2.99
C ALA A 545 -14.86 12.18 -2.41
N ARG A 546 -14.26 11.72 -1.33
CA ARG A 546 -14.60 10.48 -0.64
C ARG A 546 -14.79 10.74 0.86
N ARG A 547 -15.69 9.98 1.51
CA ARG A 547 -16.08 10.17 2.91
C ARG A 547 -15.80 8.91 3.74
N SER A 548 -15.29 9.09 4.95
CA SER A 548 -15.32 8.10 6.04
C SER A 548 -15.88 8.80 7.27
N GLY A 549 -17.01 8.31 7.80
CA GLY A 549 -17.80 8.96 8.84
C GLY A 549 -18.04 10.45 8.58
N ASP A 550 -17.52 11.29 9.47
CA ASP A 550 -17.65 12.77 9.44
C ASP A 550 -16.57 13.48 8.62
N ALA A 551 -15.55 12.78 8.12
CA ALA A 551 -14.41 13.35 7.39
C ALA A 551 -14.55 13.15 5.88
N TRP A 552 -14.24 14.19 5.10
CA TRP A 552 -14.15 14.15 3.64
C TRP A 552 -12.71 14.35 3.18
N TYR A 553 -12.28 13.55 2.22
CA TYR A 553 -10.99 13.63 1.56
C TYR A 553 -11.24 13.96 0.09
N LEU A 554 -10.49 14.90 -0.47
CA LEU A 554 -10.56 15.28 -1.88
C LEU A 554 -9.21 15.00 -2.53
N GLY A 555 -9.25 14.51 -3.76
CA GLY A 555 -8.06 14.36 -4.61
C GLY A 555 -8.37 14.89 -5.99
N GLY A 556 -7.50 15.77 -6.51
CA GLY A 556 -7.60 16.34 -7.84
C GLY A 556 -6.29 16.22 -8.60
N ILE A 557 -6.36 15.71 -9.82
CA ILE A 557 -5.21 15.53 -10.72
C ILE A 557 -5.46 16.15 -12.08
N ALA A 558 -4.40 16.66 -12.70
CA ALA A 558 -4.40 17.27 -14.02
C ALA A 558 -3.36 16.61 -14.94
N ALA A 559 -3.61 16.72 -16.24
CA ALA A 559 -2.77 16.19 -17.31
C ALA A 559 -2.71 17.13 -18.52
N GLY A 560 -1.82 16.81 -19.46
CA GLY A 560 -1.65 17.50 -20.73
C GLY A 560 -0.63 18.65 -20.70
N ASN A 561 0.32 18.63 -19.75
CA ASN A 561 1.43 19.58 -19.60
C ASN A 561 0.96 21.05 -19.64
N ARG A 562 -0.17 21.33 -19.00
CA ARG A 562 -0.81 22.65 -18.95
C ARG A 562 -1.29 22.96 -17.53
N ALA A 563 -0.86 24.10 -16.98
CA ALA A 563 -1.42 24.62 -15.74
C ALA A 563 -2.90 24.96 -15.96
N GLN A 564 -3.74 24.68 -14.96
CA GLN A 564 -5.19 24.87 -15.05
C GLN A 564 -5.81 25.15 -13.68
N THR A 565 -7.05 25.61 -13.65
CA THR A 565 -7.81 25.78 -12.41
C THR A 565 -9.03 24.88 -12.45
N VAL A 566 -9.09 23.91 -11.53
CA VAL A 566 -10.30 23.12 -11.29
C VAL A 566 -11.22 23.91 -10.37
N ASP A 567 -12.52 23.89 -10.65
CA ASP A 567 -13.48 24.78 -10.02
C ASP A 567 -14.83 24.09 -9.84
N PHE A 568 -15.16 23.77 -8.59
CA PHE A 568 -16.28 22.91 -8.24
C PHE A 568 -16.98 23.39 -6.96
N ARG A 569 -18.11 22.77 -6.61
CA ARG A 569 -18.90 23.10 -5.42
C ARG A 569 -18.81 22.03 -4.35
N LEU A 570 -18.64 22.46 -3.10
CA LEU A 570 -18.61 21.60 -1.90
C LEU A 570 -20.03 21.17 -1.47
N GLY A 571 -20.86 20.73 -2.41
CA GLY A 571 -22.28 20.42 -2.19
C GLY A 571 -22.54 19.14 -1.38
N MET A 572 -21.54 18.25 -1.31
CA MET A 572 -21.54 16.99 -0.57
C MET A 572 -21.28 17.16 0.94
N LEU A 573 -20.70 18.28 1.37
CA LEU A 573 -20.44 18.52 2.80
C LEU A 573 -21.74 18.59 3.61
N PRO A 574 -21.78 18.11 4.86
CA PRO A 574 -22.91 18.33 5.76
C PRO A 574 -23.17 19.81 6.04
N PRO A 575 -24.39 20.19 6.47
CA PRO A 575 -24.67 21.56 6.94
C PRO A 575 -23.77 21.94 8.13
N GLY A 576 -23.14 23.12 8.08
CA GLY A 576 -22.25 23.60 9.12
C GLY A 576 -21.04 24.35 8.55
N ARG A 577 -20.05 24.60 9.42
CA ARG A 577 -18.71 25.08 9.05
C ARG A 577 -17.72 23.93 9.20
N HIS A 578 -16.83 23.79 8.23
CA HIS A 578 -15.81 22.74 8.17
C HIS A 578 -14.44 23.37 8.00
N LEU A 579 -13.42 22.86 8.70
CA LEU A 579 -12.03 23.17 8.42
C LEU A 579 -11.62 22.36 7.19
N LEU A 580 -11.05 23.04 6.20
CA LEU A 580 -10.45 22.45 5.00
C LEU A 580 -8.95 22.73 5.04
N GLU A 581 -8.17 21.66 4.88
CA GLU A 581 -6.72 21.70 4.70
C GLU A 581 -6.41 21.23 3.28
N LEU A 582 -5.76 22.08 2.50
CA LEU A 582 -5.48 21.92 1.07
C LEU A 582 -3.98 21.79 0.85
N PHE A 583 -3.56 20.61 0.40
CA PHE A 583 -2.19 20.23 0.06
C PHE A 583 -2.04 20.37 -1.46
N ARG A 584 -1.39 21.44 -1.92
CA ARG A 584 -1.30 21.81 -3.34
C ARG A 584 0.14 21.99 -3.81
N ASP A 585 0.34 22.04 -5.12
CA ASP A 585 1.62 22.46 -5.73
C ASP A 585 2.12 23.79 -5.13
N THR A 586 3.43 23.91 -4.85
CA THR A 586 4.07 25.19 -4.49
C THR A 586 4.15 26.15 -5.68
N ASP A 587 4.11 27.47 -5.40
CA ASP A 587 4.17 28.51 -6.43
C ASP A 587 5.55 28.51 -7.14
N THR A 588 5.58 28.48 -8.47
CA THR A 588 6.66 27.86 -9.26
C THR A 588 7.81 28.77 -9.72
N ASP A 589 8.27 29.72 -8.89
CA ASP A 589 9.25 30.75 -9.29
C ASP A 589 10.74 30.37 -9.08
N THR A 590 11.02 29.18 -8.54
CA THR A 590 12.37 28.58 -8.47
C THR A 590 12.37 27.10 -8.85
N ASP A 591 13.48 26.64 -9.43
CA ASP A 591 13.83 25.22 -9.69
C ASP A 591 12.83 24.36 -10.49
N GLY A 592 11.96 24.99 -11.28
CA GLY A 592 11.10 24.28 -12.24
C GLY A 592 9.86 23.61 -11.64
N GLY A 593 9.58 23.83 -10.35
CA GLY A 593 8.22 23.77 -9.79
C GLY A 593 7.56 22.39 -9.62
N ARG A 594 8.31 21.28 -9.55
CA ARG A 594 7.73 19.92 -9.37
C ARG A 594 7.79 19.34 -7.95
N GLY A 595 8.73 19.83 -7.13
CA GLY A 595 9.17 19.20 -5.88
C GLY A 595 8.78 19.95 -4.60
N GLY A 596 7.48 20.19 -4.38
CA GLY A 596 7.01 20.91 -3.18
C GLY A 596 5.50 20.91 -2.98
N ILE A 597 5.07 20.77 -1.72
CA ILE A 597 3.66 20.78 -1.29
C ILE A 597 3.43 21.96 -0.33
N ALA A 598 2.51 22.85 -0.68
CA ALA A 598 2.04 23.94 0.18
C ALA A 598 0.71 23.57 0.86
N VAL A 599 0.57 23.87 2.16
CA VAL A 599 -0.65 23.59 2.93
C VAL A 599 -1.42 24.86 3.26
N GLU A 600 -2.53 25.10 2.55
CA GLU A 600 -3.49 26.17 2.87
C GLU A 600 -4.56 25.67 3.85
N ARG A 601 -4.96 26.50 4.82
CA ARG A 601 -5.98 26.15 5.84
C ARG A 601 -7.07 27.21 5.87
N ARG A 602 -8.33 26.83 5.64
CA ARG A 602 -9.47 27.76 5.67
C ARG A 602 -10.77 27.11 6.13
N THR A 603 -11.74 27.91 6.60
CA THR A 603 -13.09 27.38 6.87
C THR A 603 -13.96 27.47 5.63
N VAL A 604 -14.73 26.43 5.34
CA VAL A 604 -15.71 26.34 4.26
C VAL A 604 -17.07 25.88 4.80
N ALA A 605 -18.11 25.99 3.97
CA ALA A 605 -19.46 25.53 4.22
C ALA A 605 -20.01 24.72 3.03
N ARG A 606 -21.15 24.05 3.25
CA ARG A 606 -21.83 23.28 2.21
C ARG A 606 -22.25 24.19 1.03
N GLY A 607 -21.80 23.83 -0.17
CA GLY A 607 -22.14 24.51 -1.41
C GLY A 607 -21.21 25.66 -1.78
N ASP A 608 -20.22 25.97 -0.95
CA ASP A 608 -19.14 26.92 -1.30
C ASP A 608 -18.43 26.49 -2.58
N ARG A 609 -17.92 27.47 -3.32
CA ARG A 609 -17.14 27.26 -4.54
C ARG A 609 -15.66 27.14 -4.17
N LEU A 610 -15.03 26.04 -4.58
CA LEU A 610 -13.61 25.78 -4.41
C LEU A 610 -12.94 25.78 -5.78
N ALA A 611 -12.22 26.86 -6.07
CA ALA A 611 -11.28 26.94 -7.18
C ALA A 611 -9.87 26.62 -6.65
N VAL A 612 -9.14 25.72 -7.32
CA VAL A 612 -7.77 25.33 -6.98
C VAL A 612 -6.90 25.45 -8.25
N PRO A 613 -5.83 26.27 -8.25
CA PRO A 613 -4.84 26.26 -9.31
C PRO A 613 -3.96 25.02 -9.20
N LEU A 614 -3.71 24.36 -10.33
CA LEU A 614 -2.86 23.17 -10.47
C LEU A 614 -1.72 23.49 -11.42
N ALA A 615 -0.52 22.99 -11.13
CA ALA A 615 0.62 23.07 -12.03
C ALA A 615 0.40 22.28 -13.34
N ALA A 616 1.33 22.42 -14.30
CA ALA A 616 1.36 21.56 -15.47
C ALA A 616 1.59 20.10 -15.04
N ASP A 617 0.66 19.20 -15.40
CA ASP A 617 0.58 17.82 -14.89
C ASP A 617 0.51 17.72 -13.34
N GLY A 618 0.07 18.80 -12.69
CA GLY A 618 0.00 18.96 -11.24
C GLY A 618 -1.25 18.40 -10.59
N GLY A 619 -1.50 18.80 -9.34
CA GLY A 619 -2.60 18.26 -8.55
C GLY A 619 -2.80 18.91 -7.18
N PHE A 620 -3.77 18.38 -6.45
CA PHE A 620 -3.99 18.71 -5.04
C PHE A 620 -4.63 17.53 -4.30
N ALA A 621 -4.31 17.41 -3.02
CA ALA A 621 -5.11 16.65 -2.08
C ALA A 621 -5.70 17.59 -1.02
N ALA A 622 -6.81 17.21 -0.40
CA ALA A 622 -7.34 17.95 0.73
C ALA A 622 -8.06 17.02 1.71
N ARG A 623 -8.12 17.42 2.98
CA ARG A 623 -9.03 16.82 3.96
C ARG A 623 -9.89 17.89 4.61
N VAL A 624 -11.11 17.52 4.94
CA VAL A 624 -12.17 18.40 5.43
C VAL A 624 -12.86 17.74 6.61
N CYS A 625 -12.90 18.44 7.74
CA CYS A 625 -13.50 17.96 8.97
C CYS A 625 -14.36 19.04 9.64
N PRO A 626 -15.30 18.69 10.55
CA PRO A 626 -16.10 19.67 11.26
C PRO A 626 -15.24 20.71 12.01
N ALA A 627 -15.52 22.00 11.78
CA ALA A 627 -14.79 23.10 12.41
C ALA A 627 -15.18 23.23 13.89
N ARG A 628 -14.19 23.48 14.75
CA ARG A 628 -14.36 23.62 16.20
C ARG A 628 -13.47 24.73 16.75
N THR A 629 -13.88 25.35 17.85
CA THR A 629 -13.07 26.36 18.55
C THR A 629 -11.73 25.75 18.96
N GLY A 630 -10.62 26.39 18.57
CA GLY A 630 -9.26 25.92 18.87
C GLY A 630 -8.67 24.89 17.89
N ARG A 631 -9.49 24.23 17.06
CA ARG A 631 -9.00 23.26 16.07
C ARG A 631 -8.31 23.97 14.90
N THR A 632 -7.02 23.71 14.70
CA THR A 632 -6.19 24.27 13.62
C THR A 632 -5.80 23.27 12.54
N THR A 633 -5.92 21.96 12.80
CA THR A 633 -5.70 20.86 11.85
C THR A 633 -6.86 19.84 11.94
N CYS A 634 -7.07 19.07 10.88
CA CYS A 634 -7.93 17.88 10.86
C CYS A 634 -7.14 16.57 11.06
N GLY A 635 -5.81 16.62 10.95
CA GLY A 635 -4.89 15.50 11.18
C GLY A 635 -4.29 15.50 12.58
N ARG A 636 -3.04 15.01 12.69
CA ARG A 636 -2.33 14.94 13.97
C ARG A 636 -1.76 16.30 14.34
N GLY A 637 -2.10 16.80 15.53
CA GLY A 637 -1.57 18.05 16.07
C GLY A 637 -0.42 17.82 17.07
N PRO A 638 0.35 18.88 17.41
CA PRO A 638 1.26 18.85 18.55
C PRO A 638 0.51 18.65 19.90
N THR A 639 -0.82 18.82 19.88
CA THR A 639 -1.78 18.56 20.95
C THR A 639 -2.31 17.12 20.97
N ASP A 640 -1.87 16.23 20.08
CA ASP A 640 -2.37 14.85 20.07
C ASP A 640 -2.01 14.06 21.34
N ALA A 641 -2.67 12.91 21.51
CA ALA A 641 -2.33 11.97 22.56
C ALA A 641 -0.88 11.49 22.40
N ARG A 642 -0.17 11.35 23.51
CA ARG A 642 1.24 10.92 23.52
C ARG A 642 1.42 9.69 24.37
N LEU A 643 2.34 8.82 23.95
CA LEU A 643 2.93 7.78 24.78
C LEU A 643 4.39 8.17 25.04
N THR A 644 4.89 7.88 26.23
CA THR A 644 6.31 8.05 26.58
C THR A 644 6.72 6.95 27.53
N ALA A 645 7.74 6.17 27.18
CA ALA A 645 8.30 5.07 27.94
C ALA A 645 9.76 5.33 28.30
N ASP A 646 10.17 4.96 29.53
CA ASP A 646 11.50 5.13 30.15
C ASP A 646 12.58 5.81 29.27
N PRO A 647 12.55 7.16 29.10
CA PRO A 647 13.29 7.84 28.03
C PRO A 647 14.81 7.88 28.22
N ASP A 648 15.29 7.59 29.43
CA ASP A 648 16.73 7.45 29.76
C ASP A 648 17.24 6.00 29.57
N GLY A 649 16.36 5.08 29.18
CA GLY A 649 16.63 3.64 29.09
C GLY A 649 16.62 2.92 30.45
N VAL A 650 16.45 1.59 30.41
CA VAL A 650 16.42 0.72 31.59
C VAL A 650 17.63 -0.21 31.58
N LEU A 651 18.48 -0.11 32.60
CA LEU A 651 19.66 -0.97 32.73
C LEU A 651 19.29 -2.27 33.48
N ALA A 652 19.56 -3.42 32.86
CA ALA A 652 19.25 -4.74 33.42
C ALA A 652 20.44 -5.71 33.31
N ALA A 653 20.42 -6.76 34.13
CA ALA A 653 21.37 -7.87 34.06
C ALA A 653 20.64 -9.18 33.71
N PRO A 654 21.26 -10.12 32.97
CA PRO A 654 20.64 -11.42 32.66
C PRO A 654 20.04 -12.11 33.89
N GLY A 655 18.77 -12.52 33.79
CA GLY A 655 18.02 -13.14 34.89
C GLY A 655 17.52 -12.21 36.00
N ARG A 656 17.85 -10.90 36.00
CA ARG A 656 17.38 -9.93 37.00
C ARG A 656 16.17 -9.16 36.49
N THR A 657 15.13 -9.08 37.31
CA THR A 657 13.89 -8.36 36.99
C THR A 657 14.06 -6.85 37.18
N VAL A 658 13.66 -6.07 36.18
CA VAL A 658 13.65 -4.59 36.20
C VAL A 658 12.23 -4.04 35.98
N PRO A 659 11.92 -2.83 36.49
CA PRO A 659 10.73 -2.11 36.09
C PRO A 659 10.89 -1.58 34.65
N VAL A 660 9.78 -1.53 33.91
CA VAL A 660 9.63 -0.78 32.66
C VAL A 660 8.34 0.03 32.78
N THR A 661 8.35 1.34 32.54
CA THR A 661 7.23 2.25 32.78
C THR A 661 6.89 3.05 31.53
N ALA A 662 5.58 3.22 31.26
CA ALA A 662 5.10 4.11 30.22
C ALA A 662 3.90 4.95 30.68
N GLY A 663 3.87 6.22 30.26
CA GLY A 663 2.78 7.17 30.47
C GLY A 663 2.07 7.51 29.17
N PHE A 664 0.76 7.25 29.09
CA PHE A 664 -0.09 7.74 28.02
C PHE A 664 -0.83 9.01 28.47
N THR A 665 -0.65 10.11 27.75
CA THR A 665 -1.30 11.39 28.01
C THR A 665 -2.37 11.66 26.95
N ALA A 666 -3.61 11.90 27.38
CA ALA A 666 -4.72 12.25 26.49
C ALA A 666 -4.55 13.67 25.89
N PRO A 667 -5.16 13.98 24.72
CA PRO A 667 -5.15 15.31 24.13
C PRO A 667 -5.64 16.39 25.12
N PRO A 668 -5.15 17.64 25.09
CA PRO A 668 -5.52 18.67 26.06
C PRO A 668 -6.93 19.24 25.85
N ASP A 669 -7.54 19.01 24.68
CA ASP A 669 -8.87 19.47 24.27
C ASP A 669 -9.92 18.35 24.23
N ALA A 670 -9.53 17.10 23.96
CA ALA A 670 -10.41 15.95 23.83
C ALA A 670 -10.08 14.80 24.82
N PRO A 671 -11.08 14.17 25.48
CA PRO A 671 -10.84 13.01 26.33
C PRO A 671 -10.57 11.74 25.51
N ALA A 672 -9.61 10.92 25.92
CA ALA A 672 -9.41 9.59 25.34
C ALA A 672 -10.36 8.56 25.98
N ARG A 673 -10.92 7.63 25.20
CA ARG A 673 -11.82 6.56 25.71
C ARG A 673 -11.18 5.18 25.59
N ASN A 674 -11.67 4.25 26.42
CA ASN A 674 -11.29 2.84 26.43
C ASN A 674 -9.76 2.61 26.37
N VAL A 675 -9.00 3.48 27.05
CA VAL A 675 -7.54 3.46 27.08
C VAL A 675 -7.06 2.15 27.69
N VAL A 676 -6.16 1.46 27.00
CA VAL A 676 -5.46 0.25 27.45
C VAL A 676 -3.96 0.47 27.28
N LEU A 677 -3.22 0.30 28.37
CA LEU A 677 -1.76 0.20 28.34
C LEU A 677 -1.36 -1.27 28.41
N ASP A 678 -0.47 -1.68 27.51
CA ASP A 678 0.20 -2.97 27.55
C ASP A 678 1.64 -2.84 27.01
N ALA A 679 2.43 -3.89 27.18
CA ALA A 679 3.78 -3.97 26.64
C ALA A 679 4.09 -5.39 26.15
N VAL A 680 5.03 -5.50 25.22
CA VAL A 680 5.54 -6.75 24.65
C VAL A 680 7.04 -6.81 24.87
N ALA A 681 7.51 -7.85 25.57
CA ALA A 681 8.94 -8.10 25.76
C ALA A 681 9.49 -9.02 24.64
N PRO A 682 10.81 -9.05 24.42
CA PRO A 682 11.43 -9.93 23.44
C PRO A 682 11.21 -11.42 23.76
N ASP A 683 11.34 -12.28 22.75
CA ASP A 683 11.16 -13.73 22.92
C ASP A 683 12.05 -14.30 24.04
N GLY A 684 11.45 -15.18 24.84
CA GLY A 684 12.07 -15.79 26.02
C GLY A 684 12.12 -14.91 27.28
N TRP A 685 11.85 -13.60 27.20
CA TRP A 685 11.75 -12.74 28.39
C TRP A 685 10.45 -13.02 29.15
N ARG A 686 10.49 -12.85 30.48
CA ARG A 686 9.27 -12.84 31.31
C ARG A 686 8.82 -11.40 31.54
N LEU A 687 7.57 -11.10 31.18
CA LEU A 687 6.92 -9.82 31.45
C LEU A 687 5.70 -10.05 32.35
N SER A 688 5.49 -9.16 33.33
CA SER A 688 4.34 -9.22 34.22
C SER A 688 3.90 -7.81 34.66
N ALA A 689 2.60 -7.56 34.78
CA ALA A 689 2.08 -6.33 35.35
C ALA A 689 1.75 -6.57 36.85
N PRO A 690 2.54 -6.05 37.81
CA PRO A 690 2.33 -6.33 39.23
C PRO A 690 0.96 -5.87 39.74
N ASP A 691 0.48 -4.74 39.26
CA ASP A 691 -0.81 -4.13 39.65
C ASP A 691 -1.97 -4.53 38.71
N GLY A 692 -1.74 -5.48 37.80
CA GLY A 692 -2.71 -5.92 36.80
C GLY A 692 -2.79 -5.02 35.54
N PRO A 693 -3.81 -5.22 34.69
CA PRO A 693 -3.89 -4.54 33.39
C PRO A 693 -4.35 -3.08 33.54
N THR A 694 -3.44 -2.13 33.31
CA THR A 694 -3.73 -0.69 33.40
C THR A 694 -4.67 -0.23 32.28
N ARG A 695 -5.85 0.28 32.66
CA ARG A 695 -6.91 0.70 31.72
C ARG A 695 -7.71 1.88 32.29
N ALA A 696 -8.20 2.76 31.40
CA ALA A 696 -9.15 3.81 31.76
C ALA A 696 -10.30 3.87 30.75
N ARG A 697 -11.55 3.69 31.22
CA ARG A 697 -12.76 3.79 30.37
C ARG A 697 -12.88 5.17 29.69
N THR A 698 -12.50 6.21 30.42
CA THR A 698 -12.31 7.58 29.91
C THR A 698 -11.14 8.21 30.68
N LEU A 699 -10.20 8.82 29.96
CA LEU A 699 -9.14 9.64 30.51
C LEU A 699 -9.45 11.11 30.15
N PRO A 700 -9.58 12.03 31.13
CA PRO A 700 -9.90 13.43 30.84
C PRO A 700 -8.82 14.12 30.01
N PRO A 701 -9.14 15.25 29.34
CA PRO A 701 -8.16 15.95 28.50
C PRO A 701 -6.90 16.34 29.29
N GLY A 702 -5.73 16.19 28.65
CA GLY A 702 -4.42 16.51 29.21
C GLY A 702 -4.00 15.69 30.43
N ARG A 703 -4.70 14.59 30.75
CA ARG A 703 -4.33 13.70 31.86
C ARG A 703 -3.51 12.52 31.38
N THR A 704 -2.53 12.14 32.19
CA THR A 704 -1.68 10.96 32.00
C THR A 704 -2.23 9.77 32.77
N LEU A 705 -2.20 8.60 32.14
CA LEU A 705 -2.37 7.27 32.72
C LEU A 705 -1.00 6.58 32.64
N THR A 706 -0.49 6.07 33.76
CA THR A 706 0.84 5.43 33.81
C THR A 706 0.70 3.95 34.13
N ALA A 707 1.51 3.11 33.47
CA ALA A 707 1.63 1.68 33.74
C ALA A 707 3.10 1.31 33.94
N THR A 708 3.36 0.39 34.88
CA THR A 708 4.68 -0.21 35.08
C THR A 708 4.58 -1.72 34.98
N TRP A 709 5.50 -2.34 34.24
CA TRP A 709 5.67 -3.77 34.10
C TRP A 709 6.99 -4.21 34.74
N ARG A 710 7.08 -5.50 35.09
CA ARG A 710 8.30 -6.17 35.53
C ARG A 710 8.81 -7.04 34.39
N ALA A 711 9.85 -6.57 33.70
CA ALA A 711 10.54 -7.30 32.64
C ALA A 711 11.71 -8.09 33.23
N THR A 712 11.96 -9.30 32.73
CA THR A 712 13.08 -10.16 33.17
C THR A 712 13.73 -10.83 31.96
N PRO A 713 14.98 -10.48 31.59
CA PRO A 713 15.74 -11.20 30.58
C PRO A 713 16.04 -12.64 31.02
N PRO A 714 16.21 -13.59 30.07
CA PRO A 714 16.86 -14.87 30.32
C PRO A 714 18.22 -14.71 31.02
N SER A 715 18.62 -15.69 31.83
CA SER A 715 19.94 -15.70 32.49
C SER A 715 21.12 -15.89 31.52
N GLY A 716 20.85 -16.33 30.29
CA GLY A 716 21.81 -16.40 29.18
C GLY A 716 21.46 -15.45 28.03
N ALA A 717 20.80 -14.32 28.31
CA ALA A 717 20.59 -13.28 27.29
C ALA A 717 21.93 -12.68 26.85
N ALA A 718 22.05 -12.34 25.56
CA ALA A 718 23.25 -11.70 25.02
C ALA A 718 23.38 -10.27 25.57
N LEU A 719 24.61 -9.78 25.69
CA LEU A 719 24.87 -8.45 26.26
C LEU A 719 24.81 -7.39 25.16
N ARG A 720 23.65 -6.74 25.06
CA ARG A 720 23.27 -5.69 24.09
C ARG A 720 21.98 -5.01 24.53
N SER A 721 21.53 -4.02 23.77
CA SER A 721 20.19 -3.44 23.88
C SER A 721 19.08 -4.39 23.41
N TYR A 722 17.93 -4.31 24.06
CA TYR A 722 16.68 -4.96 23.70
C TYR A 722 15.53 -3.96 23.83
N GLU A 723 14.41 -4.20 23.15
CA GLU A 723 13.21 -3.36 23.25
C GLU A 723 12.14 -4.08 24.08
N VAL A 724 11.57 -3.39 25.07
CA VAL A 724 10.25 -3.73 25.62
C VAL A 724 9.25 -2.76 25.00
N VAL A 725 8.57 -3.22 23.95
CA VAL A 725 7.67 -2.40 23.13
C VAL A 725 6.43 -2.06 23.95
N THR A 726 6.32 -0.82 24.44
CA THR A 726 5.13 -0.36 25.17
C THR A 726 4.10 0.19 24.20
N ARG A 727 2.81 0.07 24.56
CA ARG A 727 1.69 0.41 23.68
C ARG A 727 0.55 1.06 24.44
N ALA A 728 -0.07 2.06 23.81
CA ALA A 728 -1.31 2.65 24.25
C ALA A 728 -2.36 2.53 23.15
N ARG A 729 -3.42 1.79 23.43
CA ARG A 729 -4.60 1.69 22.55
C ARG A 729 -5.73 2.51 23.15
N TYR A 730 -6.31 3.42 22.38
CA TYR A 730 -7.42 4.25 22.84
C TYR A 730 -8.41 4.50 21.70
N ASP A 731 -9.66 4.71 22.06
CA ASP A 731 -10.70 5.14 21.13
C ASP A 731 -10.75 6.68 21.18
N ALA A 732 -10.31 7.33 20.09
CA ALA A 732 -10.43 8.76 19.85
C ALA A 732 -11.90 9.16 19.65
N VAL A 733 -12.29 10.34 20.15
CA VAL A 733 -13.71 10.73 20.28
C VAL A 733 -14.24 11.53 19.09
N ASP A 734 -13.35 12.00 18.21
CA ASP A 734 -13.63 12.99 17.16
C ASP A 734 -13.30 12.51 15.74
N VAL A 735 -13.25 11.19 15.54
CA VAL A 735 -13.01 10.52 14.25
C VAL A 735 -14.05 9.39 14.04
N PRO A 736 -14.23 8.87 12.81
CA PRO A 736 -15.16 7.77 12.50
C PRO A 736 -14.94 6.53 13.36
N ARG A 737 -15.94 5.66 13.53
CA ARG A 737 -15.86 4.52 14.48
C ARG A 737 -14.83 3.48 14.07
N GLU A 738 -14.68 3.25 12.78
CA GLU A 738 -13.67 2.39 12.18
C GLU A 738 -12.25 2.92 12.46
N HIS A 739 -12.05 4.25 12.39
CA HIS A 739 -10.76 4.92 12.65
C HIS A 739 -10.58 5.38 14.11
N ALA A 740 -11.56 5.14 14.99
CA ALA A 740 -11.54 5.60 16.39
C ALA A 740 -10.42 4.95 17.18
N ARG A 741 -10.16 3.65 16.96
CA ARG A 741 -9.09 2.94 17.64
C ARG A 741 -7.74 3.39 17.10
N ARG A 742 -7.01 4.18 17.90
CA ARG A 742 -5.61 4.50 17.66
C ARG A 742 -4.71 3.60 18.48
N LEU A 743 -3.54 3.30 17.94
CA LEU A 743 -2.42 2.68 18.63
C LEU A 743 -1.25 3.68 18.62
N LEU A 744 -0.72 3.97 19.80
CA LEU A 744 0.61 4.56 19.96
C LEU A 744 1.57 3.49 20.43
N VAL A 745 2.81 3.55 19.95
CA VAL A 745 3.89 2.62 20.29
C VAL A 745 5.08 3.45 20.74
N ASP A 746 5.72 3.05 21.83
CA ASP A 746 6.97 3.64 22.28
C ASP A 746 7.82 2.54 22.95
N PRO A 747 8.94 2.10 22.34
CA PRO A 747 9.78 1.06 22.92
C PRO A 747 10.64 1.60 24.07
N ALA A 748 10.51 1.01 25.26
CA ALA A 748 11.52 1.20 26.30
C ALA A 748 12.77 0.39 25.94
N GLU A 749 13.92 1.05 25.81
CA GLU A 749 15.20 0.37 25.65
C GLU A 749 15.59 -0.29 26.97
N VAL A 750 15.81 -1.60 26.96
CA VAL A 750 16.38 -2.35 28.08
C VAL A 750 17.78 -2.82 27.71
N VAL A 751 18.80 -2.15 28.26
CA VAL A 751 20.21 -2.42 27.97
C VAL A 751 20.73 -3.51 28.90
N LEU A 752 21.29 -4.57 28.31
CA LEU A 752 22.10 -5.58 29.02
C LEU A 752 23.58 -5.29 28.75
N PRO A 753 24.27 -4.44 29.54
CA PRO A 753 25.63 -4.02 29.22
C PRO A 753 26.63 -5.18 29.34
N PRO A 754 27.72 -5.18 28.55
CA PRO A 754 28.88 -6.02 28.82
C PRO A 754 29.55 -5.61 30.15
N PRO A 755 30.33 -6.48 30.80
CA PRO A 755 31.13 -6.11 31.96
C PRO A 755 32.26 -5.16 31.51
N GLY A 756 32.06 -3.85 31.71
CA GLY A 756 32.99 -2.83 31.21
C GLY A 756 32.44 -1.41 31.32
N LEU A 757 33.26 -0.44 30.93
CA LEU A 757 32.94 0.99 30.97
C LEU A 757 31.75 1.35 30.08
N SER A 758 30.94 2.31 30.55
CA SER A 758 29.73 2.77 29.85
C SER A 758 29.91 4.16 29.24
N HIS A 759 30.66 5.06 29.89
CA HIS A 759 30.96 6.39 29.38
C HIS A 759 32.24 6.98 30.00
N VAL A 760 32.97 7.77 29.21
CA VAL A 760 34.14 8.55 29.63
C VAL A 760 33.92 9.99 29.21
N GLU A 761 33.93 10.91 30.17
CA GLU A 761 33.72 12.34 29.94
C GLU A 761 34.92 13.10 30.51
N ALA A 762 35.64 13.82 29.65
CA ALA A 762 36.73 14.69 30.04
C ALA A 762 36.16 16.10 30.29
N ASP A 763 36.10 16.50 31.55
CA ASP A 763 35.52 17.79 31.94
C ASP A 763 36.55 18.93 31.76
N ALA A 764 36.07 20.15 31.52
CA ALA A 764 36.87 21.34 31.25
C ALA A 764 37.78 21.78 32.44
N GLY A 765 37.69 21.09 33.58
CA GLY A 765 38.53 21.26 34.76
C GLY A 765 39.73 20.32 34.86
N HIS A 766 40.27 19.81 33.75
CA HIS A 766 41.41 18.86 33.71
C HIS A 766 41.17 17.59 34.56
N ALA A 767 39.99 16.99 34.44
CA ALA A 767 39.61 15.79 35.20
C ALA A 767 38.93 14.73 34.31
N LEU A 768 39.21 13.46 34.59
CA LEU A 768 38.66 12.29 33.91
C LEU A 768 37.45 11.76 34.71
N THR A 769 36.23 12.00 34.23
CA THR A 769 35.01 11.44 34.86
C THR A 769 34.64 10.12 34.20
N LEU A 770 34.73 9.05 34.98
CA LEU A 770 34.45 7.68 34.57
C LEU A 770 33.08 7.28 35.09
N SER A 771 32.22 6.75 34.22
CA SER A 771 30.88 6.26 34.56
C SER A 771 30.65 4.85 34.03
N TRP A 772 30.26 3.93 34.91
CA TRP A 772 30.03 2.52 34.58
C TRP A 772 28.91 1.91 35.42
N ILE A 773 28.40 0.77 34.99
CA ILE A 773 27.41 -0.04 35.74
C ILE A 773 28.05 -1.40 36.04
N HIS A 774 27.92 -1.88 37.28
CA HIS A 774 28.41 -3.20 37.67
C HIS A 774 27.32 -4.03 38.34
N ALA A 775 26.93 -5.15 37.71
CA ALA A 775 25.71 -5.90 38.06
C ALA A 775 25.77 -6.66 39.40
N SER A 776 26.94 -6.75 40.03
CA SER A 776 27.20 -7.52 41.26
C SER A 776 27.64 -6.68 42.46
N ALA A 777 28.14 -5.46 42.26
CA ALA A 777 28.89 -4.72 43.27
C ALA A 777 28.23 -3.39 43.64
N THR A 778 27.87 -3.22 44.92
CA THR A 778 27.35 -1.96 45.49
C THR A 778 28.47 -0.98 45.90
N SER A 779 29.73 -1.39 45.77
CA SER A 779 30.92 -0.58 46.02
C SER A 779 31.95 -0.87 44.93
N ALA A 780 32.42 0.18 44.27
CA ALA A 780 33.50 0.10 43.28
C ALA A 780 34.44 1.31 43.45
N TYR A 781 35.61 1.23 42.85
CA TYR A 781 36.58 2.31 42.84
C TYR A 781 37.44 2.26 41.57
N VAL A 782 38.07 3.38 41.23
CA VAL A 782 39.06 3.48 40.17
C VAL A 782 40.44 3.50 40.80
N GLU A 783 41.31 2.61 40.34
CA GLU A 783 42.76 2.75 40.53
C GLU A 783 43.31 3.49 39.31
N TRP A 784 44.16 4.49 39.52
CA TRP A 784 44.75 5.29 38.45
C TRP A 784 46.19 5.73 38.78
N ARG A 785 46.98 6.03 37.75
CA ARG A 785 48.36 6.55 37.85
C ARG A 785 48.72 7.35 36.61
N ARG A 786 49.75 8.20 36.65
CA ARG A 786 50.32 8.75 35.40
C ARG A 786 51.11 7.65 34.69
N GLU A 787 51.18 7.71 33.37
CA GLU A 787 51.97 6.75 32.58
C GLU A 787 53.45 6.82 33.00
N GLY A 788 53.97 5.69 33.49
CA GLY A 788 55.34 5.59 34.05
C GLY A 788 55.44 5.64 35.59
N ASP A 789 54.41 6.07 36.32
CA ASP A 789 54.41 6.03 37.80
C ASP A 789 54.39 4.58 38.31
N ALA A 790 55.08 4.30 39.42
CA ALA A 790 55.16 2.95 39.98
C ALA A 790 53.94 2.55 40.83
N GLU A 791 53.27 3.51 41.46
CA GLU A 791 52.17 3.29 42.40
C GLU A 791 50.82 3.70 41.81
N TRP A 792 49.75 3.04 42.25
CA TRP A 792 48.37 3.33 41.84
C TRP A 792 47.66 4.13 42.93
N SER A 793 47.20 5.33 42.58
CA SER A 793 46.25 6.13 43.37
C SER A 793 44.85 5.53 43.27
N ARG A 794 43.98 5.83 44.24
CA ARG A 794 42.60 5.33 44.31
C ARG A 794 41.59 6.46 44.43
N THR A 795 40.53 6.39 43.64
CA THR A 795 39.32 7.23 43.75
C THR A 795 38.10 6.32 43.94
N ASP A 796 37.42 6.44 45.08
CA ASP A 796 36.18 5.69 45.32
C ASP A 796 35.03 6.17 44.41
N ALA A 797 34.17 5.24 43.99
CA ALA A 797 33.03 5.57 43.15
C ALA A 797 31.79 5.90 44.00
N ALA A 798 31.10 6.98 43.64
CA ALA A 798 29.74 7.23 44.10
C ALA A 798 28.78 6.28 43.36
N PHE A 799 27.99 5.51 44.11
CA PHE A 799 26.95 4.63 43.56
C PHE A 799 25.57 5.24 43.78
N ASP A 800 24.84 5.54 42.70
CA ASP A 800 23.51 6.16 42.76
C ASP A 800 22.35 5.16 42.94
N GLY A 801 22.67 3.86 42.96
CA GLY A 801 21.70 2.75 42.97
C GLY A 801 21.65 1.96 41.65
N VAL A 802 22.18 2.53 40.56
CA VAL A 802 22.27 1.91 39.23
C VAL A 802 23.70 2.01 38.67
N ARG A 803 24.35 3.17 38.83
CA ARG A 803 25.61 3.55 38.20
C ARG A 803 26.65 3.95 39.23
N HIS A 804 27.89 3.55 38.96
CA HIS A 804 29.10 4.00 39.63
C HIS A 804 29.70 5.17 38.85
N ARG A 805 30.08 6.24 39.56
CA ARG A 805 30.79 7.39 39.00
C ARG A 805 31.99 7.74 39.86
N ALA A 806 33.16 7.91 39.26
CA ALA A 806 34.37 8.39 39.90
C ALA A 806 35.04 9.45 39.01
N THR A 807 35.54 10.53 39.61
CA THR A 807 36.26 11.60 38.91
C THR A 807 37.71 11.61 39.35
N VAL A 808 38.62 11.41 38.39
CA VAL A 808 40.07 11.31 38.59
C VAL A 808 40.71 12.64 38.20
N GLY A 809 41.31 13.32 39.16
CA GLY A 809 41.81 14.70 39.03
C GLY A 809 41.20 15.63 40.09
N PRO A 810 41.22 16.96 39.86
CA PRO A 810 41.82 17.64 38.72
C PRO A 810 43.35 17.54 38.71
N PHE A 811 43.94 17.76 37.54
CA PHE A 811 45.40 17.88 37.37
C PHE A 811 45.79 19.32 37.03
N GLU A 812 47.04 19.69 37.29
CA GLU A 812 47.61 20.97 36.84
C GLU A 812 47.72 21.03 35.31
N GLU A 813 47.76 22.24 34.75
CA GLU A 813 47.70 22.53 33.31
C GLU A 813 48.74 21.73 32.50
N GLY A 814 48.30 21.09 31.43
CA GLY A 814 49.17 20.39 30.46
C GLY A 814 48.62 19.05 29.96
N LEU A 815 49.50 18.30 29.31
CA LEU A 815 49.26 16.93 28.87
C LEU A 815 49.48 15.94 30.02
N VAL A 816 48.49 15.09 30.28
CA VAL A 816 48.59 14.02 31.29
C VAL A 816 48.14 12.70 30.69
N ASP A 817 49.10 11.83 30.38
CA ASP A 817 48.84 10.42 30.11
C ASP A 817 48.58 9.69 31.43
N LEU A 818 47.41 9.05 31.53
CA LEU A 818 46.96 8.26 32.68
C LEU A 818 46.78 6.80 32.28
N GLU A 819 47.20 5.88 33.14
CA GLU A 819 46.63 4.53 33.20
C GLU A 819 45.53 4.50 34.28
N TYR A 820 44.43 3.81 34.02
CA TYR A 820 43.36 3.60 34.99
C TYR A 820 42.69 2.21 34.83
N ARG A 821 42.13 1.68 35.93
CA ARG A 821 41.33 0.46 35.95
C ARG A 821 40.22 0.54 37.00
N ILE A 822 39.11 -0.13 36.73
CA ILE A 822 37.98 -0.24 37.65
C ILE A 822 38.14 -1.51 38.48
N VAL A 823 37.86 -1.39 39.79
CA VAL A 823 37.73 -2.51 40.73
C VAL A 823 36.32 -2.49 41.31
N ALA A 824 35.57 -3.57 41.16
CA ALA A 824 34.15 -3.63 41.50
C ALA A 824 33.77 -4.98 42.15
N GLY A 825 34.11 -5.13 43.43
CA GLY A 825 34.10 -6.43 44.12
C GLY A 825 35.40 -7.17 43.86
N ASP A 826 35.31 -8.46 43.53
CA ASP A 826 36.47 -9.26 43.10
C ASP A 826 36.85 -9.02 41.63
N ASP A 827 35.97 -8.39 40.85
CA ASP A 827 36.17 -8.10 39.42
C ASP A 827 37.06 -6.86 39.22
N VAL A 828 38.13 -7.02 38.44
CA VAL A 828 39.09 -5.96 38.08
C VAL A 828 39.15 -5.85 36.56
N SER A 829 38.96 -4.64 36.02
CA SER A 829 39.04 -4.40 34.58
C SER A 829 40.48 -4.53 34.06
N PRO A 830 40.67 -4.69 32.73
CA PRO A 830 41.93 -4.33 32.10
C PRO A 830 42.38 -2.92 32.50
N ALA A 831 43.68 -2.66 32.47
CA ALA A 831 44.19 -1.30 32.50
C ALA A 831 43.89 -0.63 31.15
N TYR A 832 43.27 0.54 31.21
CA TYR A 832 42.99 1.42 30.09
C TYR A 832 43.91 2.64 30.18
N THR A 833 44.25 3.24 29.04
CA THR A 833 44.93 4.54 29.00
C THR A 833 43.95 5.66 28.65
N ALA A 834 44.15 6.84 29.23
CA ALA A 834 43.46 8.07 28.88
C ALA A 834 44.47 9.22 28.86
N ARG A 835 44.56 9.92 27.73
CA ARG A 835 45.33 11.17 27.61
C ARG A 835 44.41 12.35 27.87
N LEU A 836 44.60 13.03 28.99
CA LEU A 836 44.03 14.37 29.20
C LEU A 836 44.89 15.38 28.44
N VAL A 837 44.21 16.29 27.74
CA VAL A 837 44.83 17.33 26.89
C VAL A 837 44.17 18.66 27.24
N ASP A 838 44.97 19.70 27.50
CA ASP A 838 44.48 21.08 27.54
C ASP A 838 43.78 21.43 26.21
N PRO A 839 42.49 21.84 26.22
CA PRO A 839 41.78 22.26 25.01
C PRO A 839 42.50 23.37 24.22
N ALA A 840 43.25 24.26 24.88
CA ALA A 840 44.02 25.31 24.19
C ALA A 840 45.27 24.77 23.46
N ALA A 841 45.72 23.55 23.78
CA ALA A 841 46.79 22.85 23.07
C ALA A 841 46.29 22.08 21.83
N VAL A 842 44.97 22.05 21.56
CA VAL A 842 44.35 21.31 20.45
C VAL A 842 43.86 22.24 19.35
N THR A 843 44.37 22.06 18.13
CA THR A 843 43.79 22.63 16.91
C THR A 843 43.16 21.51 16.08
N VAL A 844 41.91 21.66 15.66
CA VAL A 844 41.26 20.78 14.68
C VAL A 844 40.94 21.58 13.43
N VAL A 845 41.22 21.01 12.26
CA VAL A 845 40.76 21.50 10.96
C VAL A 845 39.82 20.46 10.39
N ASP A 846 38.56 20.83 10.29
CA ASP A 846 37.44 20.00 9.83
C ASP A 846 37.30 20.01 8.29
N ASP A 847 36.54 19.08 7.69
CA ASP A 847 36.31 19.09 6.23
C ASP A 847 35.40 20.25 5.75
N GLY A 848 34.59 20.83 6.65
CA GLY A 848 33.86 22.07 6.43
C GLY A 848 34.67 23.35 6.72
N ALA A 849 35.89 23.24 7.26
CA ALA A 849 36.68 24.40 7.68
C ALA A 849 37.46 25.05 6.52
N ALA A 850 37.72 26.36 6.63
CA ALA A 850 38.48 27.13 5.62
C ALA A 850 39.94 26.68 5.42
N GLY A 851 40.46 25.79 6.28
CA GLY A 851 41.76 25.13 6.11
C GLY A 851 41.72 23.83 5.28
N HIS A 852 40.54 23.33 4.91
CA HIS A 852 40.37 22.13 4.10
C HIS A 852 40.22 22.46 2.60
N THR A 853 40.84 21.63 1.75
CA THR A 853 40.77 21.73 0.28
C THR A 853 40.75 20.35 -0.38
N GLU A 854 39.89 20.18 -1.37
CA GLU A 854 39.73 18.95 -2.14
C GLU A 854 40.23 19.11 -3.58
N ASN A 855 40.79 18.04 -4.13
CA ASN A 855 41.13 17.93 -5.54
C ASN A 855 40.79 16.52 -6.02
N GLY A 856 39.96 16.41 -7.06
CA GLY A 856 39.31 15.16 -7.47
C GLY A 856 37.78 15.22 -7.38
N ARG A 857 37.11 14.06 -7.38
CA ARG A 857 35.65 13.94 -7.28
C ARG A 857 35.22 13.43 -5.90
N TRP A 858 35.25 14.34 -4.93
CA TRP A 858 34.74 14.09 -3.58
C TRP A 858 33.22 14.34 -3.49
N LEU A 859 32.53 13.48 -2.75
CA LEU A 859 31.08 13.43 -2.55
C LEU A 859 30.75 13.51 -1.06
N GLY A 860 29.55 14.01 -0.74
CA GLY A 860 29.05 14.06 0.64
C GLY A 860 28.61 12.69 1.14
N SER A 861 28.98 12.35 2.37
CA SER A 861 28.66 11.09 3.04
C SER A 861 27.38 11.20 3.87
N SER A 862 26.86 10.04 4.30
CA SER A 862 25.91 9.90 5.44
C SER A 862 26.59 9.29 6.68
N VAL A 863 27.84 8.83 6.56
CA VAL A 863 28.67 8.47 7.71
C VAL A 863 28.90 9.70 8.57
N THR A 864 28.92 9.50 9.89
CA THR A 864 29.14 10.54 10.91
C THR A 864 30.62 10.92 11.03
N GLY A 865 30.89 12.23 11.11
CA GLY A 865 32.20 12.79 11.38
C GLY A 865 32.61 12.78 12.85
N TRP A 866 33.81 13.30 13.15
CA TRP A 866 34.35 13.32 14.51
C TRP A 866 33.51 14.13 15.52
N ASP A 867 32.73 15.10 15.05
CA ASP A 867 31.89 16.02 15.84
C ASP A 867 30.38 15.72 15.74
N GLY A 868 29.99 14.71 14.94
CA GLY A 868 28.60 14.45 14.56
C GLY A 868 28.23 14.92 13.14
N GLY A 869 29.13 15.60 12.44
CA GLY A 869 28.94 16.16 11.10
C GLY A 869 28.85 15.14 9.95
N ARG A 870 28.84 15.65 8.71
CA ARG A 870 28.72 14.85 7.48
C ARG A 870 30.04 14.79 6.72
N THR A 871 30.68 13.63 6.71
CA THR A 871 32.03 13.47 6.15
C THR A 871 32.06 13.54 4.61
N ARG A 872 33.26 13.58 4.04
CA ARG A 872 33.51 13.46 2.59
C ARG A 872 34.01 12.07 2.18
N TYR A 873 33.81 11.68 0.92
CA TYR A 873 34.39 10.45 0.35
C TYR A 873 34.63 10.51 -1.16
N THR A 874 35.54 9.69 -1.68
CA THR A 874 35.77 9.45 -3.12
C THR A 874 36.01 7.96 -3.39
N GLY A 875 35.62 7.49 -4.59
CA GLY A 875 35.97 6.17 -5.11
C GLY A 875 37.11 6.20 -6.14
N THR A 876 37.68 7.38 -6.41
CA THR A 876 38.72 7.58 -7.44
C THR A 876 40.10 7.54 -6.79
N ALA A 877 40.89 6.50 -7.07
CA ALA A 877 42.26 6.43 -6.57
C ALA A 877 43.11 7.57 -7.17
N GLY A 878 43.87 8.25 -6.32
CA GLY A 878 44.68 9.43 -6.68
C GLY A 878 44.03 10.80 -6.40
N ASP A 879 42.71 10.86 -6.14
CA ASP A 879 42.06 12.05 -5.58
C ASP A 879 42.69 12.42 -4.23
N THR A 880 42.78 13.72 -3.89
CA THR A 880 43.41 14.15 -2.63
C THR A 880 42.62 15.21 -1.87
N ALA A 881 42.58 15.06 -0.54
CA ALA A 881 42.04 16.03 0.42
C ALA A 881 43.19 16.58 1.28
N THR A 882 43.19 17.87 1.59
CA THR A 882 44.30 18.53 2.30
C THR A 882 43.79 19.49 3.37
N TRP A 883 44.27 19.34 4.60
CA TRP A 883 43.98 20.21 5.74
C TRP A 883 45.24 20.99 6.12
N ARG A 884 45.14 22.31 6.22
CA ARG A 884 46.22 23.20 6.67
C ARG A 884 45.82 23.94 7.94
N ALA A 885 46.67 23.87 8.96
CA ALA A 885 46.56 24.66 10.19
C ALA A 885 47.73 25.65 10.29
N GLU A 886 47.46 26.87 10.73
CA GLU A 886 48.49 27.82 11.17
C GLU A 886 48.73 27.60 12.66
N LEU A 887 49.98 27.37 13.05
CA LEU A 887 50.36 26.83 14.36
C LEU A 887 51.63 27.55 14.86
N PRO A 888 51.64 28.02 16.12
CA PRO A 888 52.84 28.55 16.76
C PRO A 888 54.02 27.57 16.77
N ASP A 889 55.25 28.09 16.86
CA ASP A 889 56.45 27.26 16.97
C ASP A 889 56.35 26.28 18.15
N GLY A 890 56.54 24.99 17.83
CA GLY A 890 56.41 23.86 18.75
C GLY A 890 56.46 22.52 18.03
N LEU A 891 56.37 21.44 18.79
CA LEU A 891 56.20 20.07 18.33
C LEU A 891 54.73 19.68 18.47
N TYR A 892 54.15 19.12 17.41
CA TYR A 892 52.75 18.72 17.37
C TYR A 892 52.63 17.23 17.08
N GLU A 893 51.80 16.53 17.85
CA GLU A 893 51.32 15.19 17.52
C GLU A 893 50.08 15.31 16.63
N VAL A 894 50.16 14.74 15.43
CA VAL A 894 49.19 14.95 14.35
C VAL A 894 48.41 13.67 14.11
N ALA A 895 47.08 13.77 13.95
CA ALA A 895 46.21 12.65 13.64
C ALA A 895 45.09 13.06 12.67
N ALA A 896 44.59 12.13 11.87
CA ALA A 896 43.40 12.30 11.04
C ALA A 896 42.26 11.41 11.56
N TYR A 897 41.02 11.92 11.58
CA TYR A 897 39.87 11.08 11.87
C TYR A 897 39.55 10.20 10.66
N VAL A 898 39.08 8.99 10.94
CA VAL A 898 38.76 7.97 9.93
C VAL A 898 37.28 7.62 10.04
N PRO A 899 36.41 8.08 9.12
CA PRO A 899 34.99 7.78 9.15
C PRO A 899 34.69 6.28 9.04
N ALA A 900 33.91 5.75 9.99
CA ALA A 900 33.62 4.32 10.10
C ALA A 900 32.70 3.81 8.97
N HIS A 901 33.22 2.93 8.10
CA HIS A 901 32.40 2.18 7.15
C HIS A 901 33.15 0.97 6.59
N ASP A 902 32.48 -0.20 6.53
CA ASP A 902 33.07 -1.46 6.03
C ASP A 902 33.62 -1.38 4.58
N ASN A 903 33.08 -0.50 3.73
CA ASN A 903 33.53 -0.36 2.33
C ASN A 903 34.74 0.57 2.15
N SER A 904 35.27 1.16 3.23
CA SER A 904 36.46 2.01 3.20
C SER A 904 37.71 1.26 2.69
N THR A 905 38.67 2.01 2.16
CA THR A 905 39.94 1.47 1.63
C THR A 905 40.89 1.01 2.74
N ALA A 906 41.67 -0.04 2.47
CA ALA A 906 42.77 -0.46 3.33
C ALA A 906 44.11 0.24 2.97
N ALA A 907 44.10 1.17 2.02
CA ALA A 907 45.30 1.72 1.39
C ALA A 907 45.25 3.27 1.23
N ALA A 908 44.67 3.98 2.19
CA ALA A 908 44.75 5.44 2.23
C ALA A 908 46.18 5.89 2.58
N SER A 909 46.62 7.01 2.03
CA SER A 909 47.99 7.52 2.22
C SER A 909 47.96 8.97 2.69
N TYR A 910 48.46 9.25 3.89
CA TYR A 910 48.50 10.57 4.50
C TYR A 910 49.94 11.11 4.54
N ALA A 911 50.20 12.23 3.88
CA ALA A 911 51.49 12.92 3.89
C ALA A 911 51.47 14.14 4.82
N VAL A 912 52.53 14.32 5.60
CA VAL A 912 52.76 15.48 6.48
C VAL A 912 54.23 15.89 6.31
N GLY A 913 54.47 17.05 5.67
CA GLY A 913 55.78 17.38 5.14
C GLY A 913 56.29 16.32 4.15
N GLU A 914 57.55 15.90 4.27
CA GLU A 914 58.12 14.81 3.46
C GLU A 914 57.68 13.41 3.92
N ARG A 915 57.09 13.27 5.12
CA ARG A 915 56.75 11.96 5.71
C ARG A 915 55.37 11.51 5.25
N THR A 916 55.30 10.30 4.69
CA THR A 916 54.04 9.64 4.30
C THR A 916 53.74 8.47 5.24
N THR A 917 52.47 8.31 5.62
CA THR A 917 51.95 7.26 6.52
C THR A 917 50.76 6.58 5.84
N GLY A 918 50.82 5.26 5.65
CA GLY A 918 49.69 4.47 5.16
C GLY A 918 48.70 4.16 6.29
N VAL A 919 47.40 4.24 6.00
CA VAL A 919 46.31 4.00 6.95
C VAL A 919 45.28 3.06 6.31
N ASP A 920 44.96 1.97 7.02
CA ASP A 920 43.81 1.13 6.70
C ASP A 920 42.55 1.78 7.28
N GLN A 921 41.76 2.44 6.42
CA GLN A 921 40.54 3.14 6.85
C GLN A 921 39.37 2.19 7.16
N ARG A 922 39.46 0.90 6.82
CA ARG A 922 38.50 -0.12 7.26
C ARG A 922 38.81 -0.57 8.68
N ALA A 923 40.09 -0.79 8.99
CA ALA A 923 40.53 -1.19 10.33
C ALA A 923 40.50 -0.04 11.35
N ALA A 924 40.75 1.20 10.92
CA ALA A 924 40.79 2.38 11.79
C ALA A 924 39.44 3.14 11.90
N GLY A 925 38.35 2.62 11.35
CA GLY A 925 37.03 3.29 11.32
C GLY A 925 36.53 3.71 12.70
N GLY A 926 36.14 4.98 12.84
CA GLY A 926 35.66 5.60 14.07
C GLY A 926 36.78 6.09 14.99
N THR A 927 38.03 6.17 14.51
CA THR A 927 39.19 6.50 15.35
C THR A 927 40.08 7.59 14.74
N TRP A 928 40.94 8.18 15.58
CA TRP A 928 41.98 9.12 15.17
C TRP A 928 43.26 8.37 14.79
N ALA A 929 43.54 8.22 13.50
CA ALA A 929 44.74 7.61 12.99
C ALA A 929 45.97 8.54 13.16
N GLY A 930 46.95 8.12 13.97
CA GLY A 930 48.16 8.89 14.25
C GLY A 930 49.13 8.98 13.07
N LEU A 931 49.50 10.21 12.70
CA LEU A 931 50.41 10.53 11.59
C LEU A 931 51.83 10.91 12.06
N GLY A 932 52.07 10.86 13.37
CA GLY A 932 53.37 11.10 14.01
C GLY A 932 53.53 12.50 14.60
N ARG A 933 54.74 12.82 15.06
CA ARG A 933 55.11 14.13 15.62
C ARG A 933 55.88 14.96 14.58
N HIS A 934 55.50 16.22 14.44
CA HIS A 934 55.96 17.15 13.39
C HIS A 934 56.14 18.56 13.97
N ARG A 935 57.02 19.38 13.40
CA ARG A 935 57.10 20.82 13.69
C ARG A 935 56.56 21.63 12.51
N PRO A 936 55.86 22.76 12.72
CA PRO A 936 55.40 23.62 11.65
C PRO A 936 56.55 24.11 10.76
N ASP A 937 56.31 24.22 9.46
CA ASP A 937 57.18 24.94 8.53
C ASP A 937 56.56 26.32 8.26
N ALA A 938 57.37 27.37 8.40
CA ALA A 938 56.95 28.78 8.34
C ALA A 938 55.66 29.10 9.15
N GLY A 939 55.46 28.45 10.31
CA GLY A 939 54.28 28.64 11.17
C GLY A 939 53.01 27.90 10.72
N ALA A 940 53.10 26.87 9.90
CA ALA A 940 51.96 26.02 9.54
C ALA A 940 52.31 24.53 9.42
N LEU A 941 51.30 23.67 9.59
CA LEU A 941 51.34 22.28 9.17
C LEU A 941 50.25 21.99 8.14
N ALA A 942 50.54 21.11 7.20
CA ALA A 942 49.58 20.59 6.24
C ALA A 942 49.61 19.05 6.22
N VAL A 943 48.41 18.46 6.21
CA VAL A 943 48.19 17.02 6.08
C VAL A 943 47.47 16.79 4.75
N ARG A 944 48.01 15.94 3.88
CA ARG A 944 47.42 15.58 2.58
C ARG A 944 47.09 14.10 2.52
N LEU A 945 45.80 13.78 2.50
CA LEU A 945 45.28 12.46 2.17
C LEU A 945 45.30 12.26 0.65
N THR A 946 45.77 11.09 0.21
CA THR A 946 45.68 10.59 -1.17
C THR A 946 44.88 9.30 -1.18
N ALA A 947 43.89 9.23 -2.07
CA ALA A 947 42.93 8.14 -2.17
C ALA A 947 43.56 6.86 -2.72
N GLY A 948 43.34 5.76 -2.00
CA GLY A 948 43.69 4.40 -2.43
C GLY A 948 42.59 3.74 -3.27
N PRO A 949 42.80 2.50 -3.75
CA PRO A 949 41.74 1.72 -4.40
C PRO A 949 40.57 1.43 -3.44
N GLY A 950 39.34 1.55 -3.94
CA GLY A 950 38.12 1.49 -3.12
C GLY A 950 37.68 2.88 -2.64
N PHE A 951 36.79 2.94 -1.64
CA PHE A 951 36.31 4.22 -1.13
C PHE A 951 37.28 4.79 -0.10
N THR A 952 37.85 5.95 -0.39
CA THR A 952 38.62 6.74 0.58
C THR A 952 37.70 7.76 1.23
N ARG A 953 37.75 7.90 2.56
CA ARG A 953 36.94 8.85 3.33
C ARG A 953 37.82 9.95 3.93
N ALA A 954 37.25 11.13 4.07
CA ALA A 954 37.87 12.34 4.60
C ALA A 954 36.91 13.01 5.58
N ASP A 955 37.46 13.67 6.60
CA ASP A 955 36.76 14.27 7.74
C ASP A 955 37.72 15.31 8.38
N ALA A 956 38.01 15.27 9.68
CA ALA A 956 38.91 16.22 10.32
C ALA A 956 40.37 15.76 10.50
N VAL A 957 41.26 16.73 10.71
CA VAL A 957 42.66 16.55 11.13
C VAL A 957 42.91 17.34 12.41
N ARG A 958 43.55 16.71 13.39
CA ARG A 958 43.88 17.26 14.71
C ARG A 958 45.39 17.40 14.88
N PHE A 959 45.79 18.53 15.44
CA PHE A 959 47.15 18.89 15.83
C PHE A 959 47.14 19.16 17.33
N ILE A 960 47.86 18.36 18.13
CA ILE A 960 48.03 18.57 19.57
C ILE A 960 49.45 19.08 19.82
N ARG A 961 49.64 20.22 20.47
CA ARG A 961 50.96 20.68 20.92
C ARG A 961 51.50 19.76 22.03
N VAL A 962 52.74 19.29 21.91
CA VAL A 962 53.37 18.33 22.85
C VAL A 962 54.74 18.77 23.40
N ASP A 963 55.11 20.05 23.26
CA ASP A 963 56.32 20.67 23.85
C ASP A 963 56.13 22.12 24.33
#